data_AF-A0A7X8XTA8-F1
#
_entry.id   AF-A0A7X8XTA8-F1
#
_cell.length_a   1.000
_cell.length_b   1.000
_cell.length_c   1.000
_cell.angle_alpha   90.00
_cell.angle_beta   90.00
_cell.angle_gamma   90.00
#
_symmetry.space_group_name_H-M   'P 1'
#
loop_
_entity.id
_entity.type
_entity.pdbx_description
1 polymer ?
#
loop_
_entity_poly.entity_id
_entity_poly.type
_entity_poly.pdbx_seq_one_letter_code
_entity_poly.pdbx_strand_id
1 'polypeptide(L)'
;MTQGTRKIAIIGGGIASIAAAYALTQQVGWQQRYDITIYQRGWRLGGKCASGRNRKKADRIEEHGLHIWAGFYDNAFSLIRSCYDELVALKLRSPDAPLGTLDKALKPLNSFMLTENVPGTSPQEWRPWFIEFPPNDKVPGTGGVLPQPFDYFKRVAEFLACQVDSIEDKLPQQNPSSGATAIRTPIHHLVAYSRTMPSDARLHTAKDNDELMEILEGVRIWLDGIKPGEWINDDVARRVYFMLDLGTAFATGMVVDLVFLRGFNSIDNIECTAWLLKHGASLQAVNSAAFRGCYDYVFGYPAGIRDHRGVGAGTAMRGLLRLAFTYKEALFFKMQAGMGDTIFAPYYQVLKQKGVRFKFFHAVTNLALSVSRDAVERIDLVEQARVLSGSYDPLFDVKGLPCWPSEPDWSQLVDGEKLCESGIDFESEKIPEPVGLPKSLRRGVDFDDVILGASLASLPFMTKELTHASPRWKQMLQKVETVATCAVQFWLNKPTSETGWPALVRSYNQYSKFNPTNMQTVMTGFAEPLDTWADMSHLLVREAWPDPAPQSIAYFCSPSRNADVPLPSMQEQAAKWADEHLVRIWPEARNTDGGFDRNLLVSLEGQSEGARFANQYFRQNFYGSERYVLSVPGSLDYRLAPDESGFVNLVITGDWTLCGINAGCVEAATISGLAAARVFTGSTEPIYGELDLVPSELSTPALLSSTGAPYADWPLTSAFLRGSMEGVFSFHAFAVDQVTQMLAPGLVLSKQSLTPPKTHPVTFLFNQQTNVRASFLPQIMGFKSYLENIVAINCVEIEGGDGTVFSFLPALFLDNALATYSGRLFYGLAKQLANNTLNGSVYRTVSEEDLPIWQMRYFDHAPIGRLVQLGNISLVRALLDAPILTPRFFGTWQAMAFDFSVGSAFAAPVAAHLDIYSTNGIGLPAGRLISPPFRGGQGENGLPGAFRCWTDWTLSNPFDSSRVKTVAAAQRSFDFNWKQ
;
A
#
# COMPACT_ATOMS: atom_id res chain seq x y z
N MET A 1 -12.75 34.34 -12.88
CA MET A 1 -11.30 34.36 -13.15
C MET A 1 -10.98 33.07 -13.89
N THR A 2 -10.50 33.13 -15.13
CA THR A 2 -10.00 31.96 -15.86
C THR A 2 -8.74 31.46 -15.13
N GLN A 3 -8.82 30.34 -14.42
CA GLN A 3 -7.64 29.71 -13.81
C GLN A 3 -6.64 29.41 -14.94
N GLY A 4 -5.43 29.99 -14.86
CA GLY A 4 -4.36 29.68 -15.80
C GLY A 4 -3.94 28.20 -15.71
N THR A 5 -3.23 27.72 -16.73
CA THR A 5 -2.64 26.38 -16.77
C THR A 5 -1.71 26.17 -15.57
N ARG A 6 -1.96 25.11 -14.79
CA ARG A 6 -1.15 24.77 -13.59
C ARG A 6 0.16 24.11 -14.01
N LYS A 7 1.28 24.59 -13.50
CA LYS A 7 2.61 24.01 -13.75
C LYS A 7 2.89 22.91 -12.74
N ILE A 8 3.12 21.69 -13.20
CA ILE A 8 3.42 20.53 -12.35
C ILE A 8 4.88 20.12 -12.56
N ALA A 9 5.68 20.24 -11.50
CA ALA A 9 7.04 19.72 -11.47
C ALA A 9 7.05 18.29 -10.92
N ILE A 10 7.44 17.32 -11.74
CA ILE A 10 7.57 15.92 -11.34
C ILE A 10 9.05 15.62 -11.12
N ILE A 11 9.42 15.11 -9.95
CA ILE A 11 10.81 14.83 -9.57
C ILE A 11 11.04 13.32 -9.62
N GLY A 12 12.00 12.89 -10.45
CA GLY A 12 12.36 11.49 -10.66
C GLY A 12 11.60 10.86 -11.84
N GLY A 13 12.32 10.06 -12.63
CA GLY A 13 11.83 9.38 -13.84
C GLY A 13 11.52 7.89 -13.67
N GLY A 14 11.20 7.45 -12.45
CA GLY A 14 10.79 6.07 -12.16
C GLY A 14 9.33 5.79 -12.59
N ILE A 15 8.92 4.51 -12.55
CA ILE A 15 7.60 4.10 -13.08
C ILE A 15 6.42 4.81 -12.41
N ALA A 16 6.50 5.13 -11.11
CA ALA A 16 5.45 5.84 -10.38
C ALA A 16 5.21 7.25 -10.96
N SER A 17 6.29 8.03 -11.16
CA SER A 17 6.24 9.34 -11.81
C SER A 17 5.71 9.27 -13.23
N ILE A 18 6.13 8.26 -14.00
CA ILE A 18 5.73 8.08 -15.39
C ILE A 18 4.25 7.67 -15.47
N ALA A 19 3.77 6.80 -14.58
CA ALA A 19 2.36 6.45 -14.46
C ALA A 19 1.52 7.68 -14.10
N ALA A 20 1.97 8.51 -13.15
CA ALA A 20 1.28 9.75 -12.79
C ALA A 20 1.22 10.73 -13.97
N ALA A 21 2.34 10.98 -14.64
CA ALA A 21 2.41 11.85 -15.82
C ALA A 21 1.50 11.33 -16.94
N TYR A 22 1.56 10.03 -17.23
CA TYR A 22 0.74 9.40 -18.26
C TYR A 22 -0.75 9.55 -17.94
N ALA A 23 -1.17 9.21 -16.72
CA ALA A 23 -2.55 9.34 -16.26
C ALA A 23 -3.07 10.79 -16.33
N LEU A 24 -2.26 11.78 -15.97
CA LEU A 24 -2.60 13.20 -16.15
C LEU A 24 -2.86 13.54 -17.62
N THR A 25 -2.03 13.02 -18.53
CA THR A 25 -2.18 13.26 -19.98
C THR A 25 -3.31 12.48 -20.64
N GLN A 26 -3.97 11.56 -19.93
CA GLN A 26 -5.17 10.86 -20.42
C GLN A 26 -6.44 11.68 -20.24
N GLN A 27 -6.41 12.77 -19.45
CA GLN A 27 -7.57 13.65 -19.31
C GLN A 27 -7.84 14.40 -20.62
N VAL A 28 -9.12 14.50 -21.00
CA VAL A 28 -9.54 15.33 -22.14
C VAL A 28 -9.15 16.78 -21.87
N GLY A 29 -8.45 17.40 -22.82
CA GLY A 29 -8.01 18.79 -22.71
C GLY A 29 -6.97 19.04 -21.61
N TRP A 30 -6.19 18.04 -21.24
CA TRP A 30 -5.19 18.18 -20.17
C TRP A 30 -4.21 19.34 -20.41
N GLN A 31 -3.85 19.65 -21.67
CA GLN A 31 -2.93 20.75 -21.99
C GLN A 31 -3.48 22.14 -21.62
N GLN A 32 -4.80 22.31 -21.52
CA GLN A 32 -5.39 23.55 -21.02
C GLN A 32 -5.28 23.64 -19.49
N ARG A 33 -5.18 22.49 -18.80
CA ARG A 33 -5.19 22.39 -17.33
C ARG A 33 -3.78 22.34 -16.75
N TYR A 34 -2.85 21.65 -17.40
CA TYR A 34 -1.52 21.35 -16.86
C TYR A 34 -0.38 21.63 -17.85
N ASP A 35 0.73 22.13 -17.32
CA ASP A 35 2.04 22.20 -17.95
C ASP A 35 3.00 21.31 -17.14
N ILE A 36 3.37 20.15 -17.68
CA ILE A 36 4.07 19.10 -16.93
C ILE A 36 5.55 19.07 -17.32
N THR A 37 6.43 19.15 -16.32
CA THR A 37 7.88 18.98 -16.50
C THR A 37 8.42 17.90 -15.57
N ILE A 38 9.11 16.90 -16.13
CA ILE A 38 9.79 15.84 -15.40
C ILE A 38 11.28 16.18 -15.27
N TYR A 39 11.75 16.28 -14.04
CA TYR A 39 13.16 16.49 -13.70
C TYR A 39 13.83 15.16 -13.38
N GLN A 40 14.85 14.81 -14.16
CA GLN A 40 15.58 13.57 -14.06
C GLN A 40 17.07 13.85 -13.82
N ARG A 41 17.63 13.16 -12.81
CA ARG A 41 19.03 13.33 -12.41
C ARG A 41 20.00 12.96 -13.53
N GLY A 42 19.81 11.80 -14.15
CA GLY A 42 20.67 11.26 -15.21
C GLY A 42 20.21 11.60 -16.63
N TRP A 43 20.70 10.82 -17.59
CA TRP A 43 20.38 10.92 -19.03
C TRP A 43 19.22 10.02 -19.46
N ARG A 44 18.75 9.13 -18.57
CA ARG A 44 17.68 8.17 -18.86
C ARG A 44 16.63 8.07 -17.78
N LEU A 45 15.47 7.54 -18.15
CA LEU A 45 14.37 7.21 -17.24
C LEU A 45 14.51 5.76 -16.75
N GLY A 46 13.73 5.39 -15.74
CA GLY A 46 13.69 4.01 -15.23
C GLY A 46 13.89 3.91 -13.73
N GLY A 47 14.83 4.67 -13.17
CA GLY A 47 15.27 4.46 -11.79
C GLY A 47 15.72 3.01 -11.57
N LYS A 48 15.14 2.33 -10.57
CA LYS A 48 15.37 0.90 -10.29
C LYS A 48 15.01 -0.05 -11.44
N CYS A 49 14.28 0.45 -12.42
CA CYS A 49 13.85 -0.26 -13.62
C CYS A 49 14.65 0.15 -14.88
N ALA A 50 15.76 0.89 -14.70
CA ALA A 50 16.58 1.32 -15.81
C ALA A 50 17.38 0.14 -16.41
N SER A 51 17.46 0.12 -17.73
CA SER A 51 18.35 -0.75 -18.51
C SER A 51 19.14 0.12 -19.48
N GLY A 52 20.29 -0.36 -19.96
CA GLY A 52 21.12 0.36 -20.92
C GLY A 52 21.63 -0.53 -22.05
N ARG A 53 21.92 0.09 -23.20
CA ARG A 53 22.63 -0.51 -24.33
C ARG A 53 24.10 -0.12 -24.30
N ASN A 54 24.98 -1.10 -24.16
CA ASN A 54 26.41 -0.84 -24.17
C ASN A 54 26.95 -0.79 -25.60
N ARG A 55 27.06 0.41 -26.15
CA ARG A 55 27.52 0.65 -27.52
C ARG A 55 28.95 0.16 -27.78
N LYS A 56 29.79 0.12 -26.74
CA LYS A 56 31.18 -0.39 -26.83
C LYS A 56 31.21 -1.92 -26.86
N LYS A 57 30.12 -2.58 -26.41
CA LYS A 57 30.01 -4.03 -26.30
C LYS A 57 28.77 -4.55 -27.01
N ALA A 58 28.77 -4.42 -28.34
CA ALA A 58 27.75 -5.01 -29.22
C ALA A 58 26.30 -4.58 -28.92
N ASP A 59 26.09 -3.37 -28.42
CA ASP A 59 24.76 -2.88 -28.00
C ASP A 59 24.03 -3.88 -27.06
N ARG A 60 24.80 -4.64 -26.28
CA ARG A 60 24.26 -5.62 -25.33
C ARG A 60 23.42 -4.93 -24.27
N ILE A 61 22.40 -5.62 -23.78
CA ILE A 61 21.50 -5.12 -22.75
C ILE A 61 22.18 -5.29 -21.40
N GLU A 62 22.32 -4.20 -20.66
CA GLU A 62 22.87 -4.18 -19.31
C GLU A 62 21.76 -3.71 -18.36
N GLU A 63 21.21 -4.66 -17.59
CA GLU A 63 20.10 -4.41 -16.68
C GLU A 63 20.58 -3.91 -15.31
N HIS A 64 19.79 -3.03 -14.69
CA HIS A 64 19.99 -2.66 -13.28
C HIS A 64 19.84 -3.87 -12.35
N GLY A 65 18.93 -4.78 -12.68
CA GLY A 65 18.62 -6.00 -11.93
C GLY A 65 17.65 -6.87 -12.73
N LEU A 66 17.30 -8.05 -12.21
CA LEU A 66 16.36 -8.94 -12.87
C LEU A 66 14.91 -8.42 -12.70
N HIS A 67 14.24 -8.07 -13.80
CA HIS A 67 12.84 -7.66 -13.77
C HIS A 67 11.95 -8.63 -14.54
N ILE A 68 10.91 -9.11 -13.87
CA ILE A 68 9.85 -9.94 -14.44
C ILE A 68 8.52 -9.38 -13.95
N TRP A 69 7.52 -9.28 -14.83
CA TRP A 69 6.20 -8.81 -14.44
C TRP A 69 5.34 -9.98 -14.02
N ALA A 70 4.67 -9.88 -12.87
CA ALA A 70 3.69 -10.88 -12.46
C ALA A 70 2.36 -10.64 -13.18
N GLY A 71 1.66 -11.70 -13.57
CA GLY A 71 0.39 -11.63 -14.30
C GLY A 71 -0.77 -11.01 -13.52
N PHE A 72 -0.59 -10.68 -12.23
CA PHE A 72 -1.56 -9.95 -11.42
C PHE A 72 -1.34 -8.42 -11.43
N TYR A 73 -0.32 -7.90 -12.14
CA TYR A 73 0.02 -6.49 -12.23
C TYR A 73 -0.97 -5.70 -13.11
N ASP A 74 -2.24 -5.70 -12.72
CA ASP A 74 -3.35 -5.17 -13.49
C ASP A 74 -3.17 -3.70 -13.87
N ASN A 75 -2.79 -2.83 -12.94
CA ASN A 75 -2.66 -1.41 -13.26
C ASN A 75 -1.49 -1.19 -14.21
N ALA A 76 -0.35 -1.85 -13.98
CA ALA A 76 0.82 -1.74 -14.85
C ALA A 76 0.51 -2.22 -16.28
N PHE A 77 -0.15 -3.38 -16.43
CA PHE A 77 -0.56 -3.92 -17.73
C PHE A 77 -1.59 -3.02 -18.43
N SER A 78 -2.55 -2.48 -17.70
CA SER A 78 -3.56 -1.56 -18.24
C SER A 78 -2.91 -0.31 -18.85
N LEU A 79 -2.03 0.36 -18.09
CA LEU A 79 -1.41 1.60 -18.55
C LEU A 79 -0.44 1.36 -19.70
N ILE A 80 0.38 0.30 -19.63
CA ILE A 80 1.34 0.05 -20.71
C ILE A 80 0.63 -0.37 -22.00
N ARG A 81 -0.49 -1.10 -21.93
CA ARG A 81 -1.31 -1.42 -23.10
C ARG A 81 -1.82 -0.16 -23.78
N SER A 82 -2.44 0.74 -23.00
CA SER A 82 -2.86 2.05 -23.50
C SER A 82 -1.71 2.84 -24.12
N CYS A 83 -0.52 2.80 -23.52
CA CYS A 83 0.66 3.48 -24.05
C CYS A 83 1.12 2.91 -25.40
N TYR A 84 1.14 1.59 -25.57
CA TYR A 84 1.48 0.96 -26.86
C TYR A 84 0.42 1.25 -27.93
N ASP A 85 -0.86 1.24 -27.58
CA ASP A 85 -1.95 1.59 -28.50
C ASP A 85 -1.81 3.05 -28.97
N GLU A 86 -1.50 3.97 -28.04
CA GLU A 86 -1.26 5.38 -28.32
C GLU A 86 0.03 5.60 -29.13
N LEU A 87 1.10 4.84 -28.86
CA LEU A 87 2.35 4.88 -29.61
C LEU A 87 2.12 4.57 -31.10
N VAL A 88 1.28 3.57 -31.39
CA VAL A 88 0.86 3.21 -32.76
C VAL A 88 -0.07 4.27 -33.35
N ALA A 89 -1.08 4.73 -32.60
CA ALA A 89 -2.03 5.73 -33.06
C ALA A 89 -1.35 7.07 -33.43
N LEU A 90 -0.34 7.47 -32.68
CA LEU A 90 0.50 8.66 -32.93
C LEU A 90 1.55 8.44 -34.03
N LYS A 91 1.62 7.25 -34.64
CA LYS A 91 2.60 6.87 -35.68
C LYS A 91 4.05 7.01 -35.22
N LEU A 92 4.30 6.87 -33.92
CA LEU A 92 5.66 6.91 -33.35
C LEU A 92 6.36 5.55 -33.48
N ARG A 93 5.61 4.47 -33.67
CA ARG A 93 6.12 3.13 -33.96
C ARG A 93 5.10 2.37 -34.81
N SER A 94 5.56 1.69 -35.86
CA SER A 94 4.70 0.81 -36.66
C SER A 94 4.31 -0.43 -35.83
N PRO A 95 3.07 -0.95 -35.93
CA PRO A 95 2.70 -2.21 -35.28
C PRO A 95 3.56 -3.38 -35.75
N ASP A 96 4.15 -3.30 -36.96
CA ASP A 96 5.05 -4.32 -37.52
C ASP A 96 6.50 -4.22 -37.03
N ALA A 97 6.89 -3.07 -36.47
CA ALA A 97 8.23 -2.86 -35.93
C ALA A 97 8.54 -3.81 -34.75
N PRO A 98 9.83 -4.00 -34.41
CA PRO A 98 10.23 -4.62 -33.16
C PRO A 98 9.49 -3.97 -31.98
N LEU A 99 8.80 -4.79 -31.18
CA LEU A 99 7.99 -4.31 -30.06
C LEU A 99 7.03 -3.18 -30.51
N GLY A 100 6.36 -3.38 -31.65
CA GLY A 100 5.35 -2.45 -32.17
C GLY A 100 4.01 -2.53 -31.42
N THR A 101 3.76 -3.63 -30.71
CA THR A 101 2.56 -3.87 -29.90
C THR A 101 2.94 -4.49 -28.56
N LEU A 102 2.04 -4.40 -27.57
CA LEU A 102 2.28 -4.98 -26.25
C LEU A 102 2.51 -6.50 -26.32
N ASP A 103 1.73 -7.22 -27.13
CA ASP A 103 1.84 -8.68 -27.28
C ASP A 103 3.17 -9.11 -27.92
N LYS A 104 3.85 -8.21 -28.65
CA LYS A 104 5.23 -8.41 -29.15
C LYS A 104 6.27 -8.04 -28.09
N ALA A 105 5.91 -7.20 -27.11
CA ALA A 105 6.79 -6.66 -26.09
C ALA A 105 6.86 -7.52 -24.83
N LEU A 106 5.76 -8.19 -24.46
CA LEU A 106 5.65 -9.06 -23.28
C LEU A 106 5.17 -10.44 -23.72
N LYS A 107 5.86 -11.50 -23.26
CA LYS A 107 5.49 -12.89 -23.53
C LYS A 107 5.23 -13.66 -22.24
N PRO A 108 4.20 -14.51 -22.19
CA PRO A 108 3.84 -15.25 -20.99
C PRO A 108 4.94 -16.25 -20.58
N LEU A 109 5.10 -16.43 -19.28
CA LEU A 109 5.95 -17.41 -18.62
C LEU A 109 5.14 -18.06 -17.48
N ASN A 110 4.82 -19.34 -17.65
CA ASN A 110 4.00 -20.11 -16.71
C ASN A 110 4.80 -20.99 -15.75
N SER A 111 6.11 -20.91 -15.80
CA SER A 111 6.97 -21.75 -14.98
C SER A 111 8.03 -20.94 -14.27
N PHE A 112 8.38 -21.37 -13.06
CA PHE A 112 9.56 -20.93 -12.36
C PHE A 112 10.15 -22.09 -11.56
N MET A 113 11.29 -21.86 -10.95
CA MET A 113 11.97 -22.88 -10.15
C MET A 113 12.40 -22.36 -8.80
N LEU A 114 12.38 -23.27 -7.84
CA LEU A 114 13.03 -23.08 -6.55
C LEU A 114 14.19 -24.05 -6.45
N THR A 115 15.27 -23.68 -5.76
CA THR A 115 16.40 -24.59 -5.56
C THR A 115 16.44 -25.06 -4.11
N GLU A 116 16.23 -26.35 -3.89
CA GLU A 116 16.33 -26.96 -2.56
C GLU A 116 17.77 -27.31 -2.24
N ASN A 117 18.16 -26.99 -1.00
CA ASN A 117 19.39 -27.47 -0.39
C ASN A 117 19.00 -28.55 0.61
N VAL A 118 19.18 -29.83 0.24
CA VAL A 118 18.72 -30.96 1.07
C VAL A 118 19.75 -31.26 2.15
N PRO A 119 19.39 -31.14 3.46
CA PRO A 119 20.31 -31.43 4.55
C PRO A 119 20.78 -32.89 4.54
N GLY A 120 22.01 -33.14 4.99
CA GLY A 120 22.56 -34.49 5.15
C GLY A 120 23.16 -35.12 3.89
N THR A 121 23.20 -34.41 2.77
CA THR A 121 23.93 -34.83 1.56
C THR A 121 25.41 -34.42 1.65
N SER A 122 26.33 -35.30 1.25
CA SER A 122 27.77 -35.03 1.19
C SER A 122 28.35 -35.59 -0.12
N PRO A 123 28.78 -34.75 -1.08
CA PRO A 123 28.75 -33.28 -1.03
C PRO A 123 27.31 -32.73 -1.04
N GLN A 124 27.15 -31.48 -0.61
CA GLN A 124 25.85 -30.80 -0.58
C GLN A 124 25.21 -30.73 -1.98
N GLU A 125 24.03 -31.33 -2.10
CA GLU A 125 23.24 -31.40 -3.33
C GLU A 125 22.24 -30.24 -3.43
N TRP A 126 22.17 -29.64 -4.62
CA TRP A 126 21.14 -28.66 -4.98
C TRP A 126 20.11 -29.32 -5.88
N ARG A 127 18.86 -29.38 -5.43
CA ARG A 127 17.77 -30.03 -6.15
C ARG A 127 16.81 -28.99 -6.72
N PRO A 128 16.80 -28.76 -8.05
CA PRO A 128 15.82 -27.90 -8.68
C PRO A 128 14.40 -28.45 -8.50
N TRP A 129 13.49 -27.58 -8.09
CA TRP A 129 12.05 -27.81 -8.02
C TRP A 129 11.39 -27.01 -9.13
N PHE A 130 10.93 -27.70 -10.17
CA PHE A 130 10.18 -27.11 -11.26
C PHE A 130 8.71 -26.95 -10.87
N ILE A 131 8.19 -25.72 -11.01
CA ILE A 131 6.81 -25.38 -10.72
C ILE A 131 6.18 -24.78 -11.98
N GLU A 132 5.07 -25.35 -12.41
CA GLU A 132 4.28 -24.90 -13.56
C GLU A 132 2.88 -24.48 -13.09
N PHE A 133 2.46 -23.30 -13.51
CA PHE A 133 1.13 -22.74 -13.28
C PHE A 133 0.30 -22.93 -14.55
N PRO A 134 -0.97 -23.38 -14.43
CA PRO A 134 -1.83 -23.52 -15.59
C PRO A 134 -2.12 -22.15 -16.22
N PRO A 135 -2.05 -21.98 -17.54
CA PRO A 135 -2.53 -20.75 -18.18
C PRO A 135 -4.05 -20.58 -17.97
N ASN A 136 -4.53 -19.36 -18.09
CA ASN A 136 -5.97 -19.06 -18.11
C ASN A 136 -6.36 -18.11 -19.26
N ASP A 137 -7.65 -17.93 -19.49
CA ASP A 137 -8.22 -17.13 -20.58
C ASP A 137 -8.38 -15.63 -20.24
N LYS A 138 -7.97 -15.21 -19.03
CA LYS A 138 -8.06 -13.82 -18.61
C LYS A 138 -6.93 -13.01 -19.22
N VAL A 139 -7.21 -11.74 -19.51
CA VAL A 139 -6.22 -10.82 -20.11
C VAL A 139 -5.64 -9.89 -19.03
N PRO A 140 -4.31 -9.81 -18.87
CA PRO A 140 -3.68 -8.82 -17.96
C PRO A 140 -4.10 -7.38 -18.26
N GLY A 141 -4.42 -6.63 -17.22
CA GLY A 141 -4.77 -5.21 -17.30
C GLY A 141 -6.26 -4.91 -17.49
N THR A 142 -7.12 -5.93 -17.41
CA THR A 142 -8.58 -5.80 -17.54
C THR A 142 -9.31 -5.50 -16.22
N GLY A 143 -8.59 -5.40 -15.09
CA GLY A 143 -9.19 -5.11 -13.77
C GLY A 143 -10.09 -6.22 -13.23
N GLY A 144 -10.97 -5.92 -12.28
CA GLY A 144 -11.90 -6.88 -11.69
C GLY A 144 -12.16 -6.62 -10.21
N VAL A 145 -12.62 -7.65 -9.48
CA VAL A 145 -12.70 -7.64 -8.01
C VAL A 145 -11.62 -8.58 -7.46
N LEU A 146 -10.82 -8.11 -6.51
CA LEU A 146 -9.87 -8.98 -5.81
C LEU A 146 -10.61 -9.88 -4.81
N PRO A 147 -10.18 -11.15 -4.65
CA PRO A 147 -10.71 -11.99 -3.59
C PRO A 147 -10.51 -11.34 -2.21
N GLN A 148 -11.52 -11.47 -1.36
CA GLN A 148 -11.42 -11.07 0.05
C GLN A 148 -10.59 -12.10 0.84
N PRO A 149 -10.12 -11.79 2.06
CA PRO A 149 -9.30 -12.71 2.84
C PRO A 149 -9.90 -14.11 3.02
N PHE A 150 -11.22 -14.24 3.23
CA PHE A 150 -11.90 -15.54 3.32
C PHE A 150 -11.98 -16.28 1.97
N ASP A 151 -12.07 -15.57 0.85
CA ASP A 151 -12.01 -16.20 -0.47
C ASP A 151 -10.61 -16.74 -0.77
N TYR A 152 -9.56 -16.03 -0.34
CA TYR A 152 -8.20 -16.57 -0.40
C TYR A 152 -8.03 -17.80 0.48
N PHE A 153 -8.59 -17.80 1.68
CA PHE A 153 -8.59 -18.97 2.57
C PHE A 153 -9.21 -20.20 1.89
N LYS A 154 -10.39 -20.06 1.28
CA LYS A 154 -11.04 -21.15 0.52
C LYS A 154 -10.14 -21.67 -0.61
N ARG A 155 -9.54 -20.75 -1.40
CA ARG A 155 -8.63 -21.10 -2.50
C ARG A 155 -7.38 -21.81 -2.03
N VAL A 156 -6.81 -21.41 -0.90
CA VAL A 156 -5.68 -22.11 -0.26
C VAL A 156 -6.11 -23.50 0.17
N ALA A 157 -7.23 -23.65 0.88
CA ALA A 157 -7.72 -24.96 1.29
C ALA A 157 -7.95 -25.90 0.09
N GLU A 158 -8.53 -25.40 -0.99
CA GLU A 158 -8.72 -26.15 -2.25
C GLU A 158 -7.39 -26.52 -2.93
N PHE A 159 -6.43 -25.60 -2.96
CA PHE A 159 -5.09 -25.87 -3.47
C PHE A 159 -4.41 -26.98 -2.65
N LEU A 160 -4.46 -26.90 -1.32
CA LEU A 160 -3.89 -27.90 -0.42
C LEU A 160 -4.54 -29.28 -0.61
N ALA A 161 -5.86 -29.35 -0.79
CA ALA A 161 -6.55 -30.60 -1.11
C ALA A 161 -6.03 -31.22 -2.42
N CYS A 162 -5.86 -30.39 -3.47
CA CYS A 162 -5.29 -30.86 -4.74
C CYS A 162 -3.84 -31.38 -4.57
N GLN A 163 -3.04 -30.76 -3.69
CA GLN A 163 -1.69 -31.24 -3.40
C GLN A 163 -1.72 -32.59 -2.66
N VAL A 164 -2.65 -32.77 -1.72
CA VAL A 164 -2.86 -34.05 -1.02
C VAL A 164 -3.19 -35.17 -2.01
N ASP A 165 -4.11 -34.92 -2.95
CA ASP A 165 -4.50 -35.89 -3.97
C ASP A 165 -3.30 -36.33 -4.84
N SER A 166 -2.33 -35.43 -5.08
CA SER A 166 -1.15 -35.75 -5.88
C SER A 166 -0.17 -36.73 -5.22
N ILE A 167 -0.32 -36.98 -3.91
CA ILE A 167 0.51 -37.89 -3.14
C ILE A 167 -0.31 -38.91 -2.34
N GLU A 168 -1.58 -39.15 -2.70
CA GLU A 168 -2.51 -40.02 -1.95
C GLU A 168 -1.90 -41.40 -1.68
N ASP A 169 -1.26 -42.01 -2.68
CA ASP A 169 -0.59 -43.32 -2.57
C ASP A 169 0.62 -43.33 -1.62
N LYS A 170 1.12 -42.15 -1.22
CA LYS A 170 2.27 -41.97 -0.34
C LYS A 170 1.88 -41.58 1.09
N LEU A 171 0.61 -41.30 1.37
CA LEU A 171 0.14 -40.93 2.70
C LEU A 171 -0.15 -42.16 3.57
N PRO A 172 0.06 -42.10 4.90
CA PRO A 172 -0.32 -43.18 5.80
C PRO A 172 -1.84 -43.41 5.72
N GLN A 173 -2.28 -44.60 5.29
CA GLN A 173 -3.71 -44.94 5.22
C GLN A 173 -4.31 -44.95 6.64
N GLN A 174 -5.34 -44.12 6.88
CA GLN A 174 -6.18 -44.27 8.07
C GLN A 174 -7.18 -45.41 7.82
N ASN A 175 -7.31 -46.34 8.78
CA ASN A 175 -8.37 -47.35 8.73
C ASN A 175 -9.73 -46.63 8.67
N PRO A 176 -10.60 -46.91 7.69
CA PRO A 176 -11.88 -46.22 7.57
C PRO A 176 -12.77 -46.60 8.75
N SER A 177 -13.06 -45.63 9.62
CA SER A 177 -14.16 -45.76 10.59
C SER A 177 -15.48 -45.73 9.82
N SER A 178 -16.28 -46.75 10.06
CA SER A 178 -17.53 -47.01 9.35
C SER A 178 -18.57 -45.92 9.63
N GLY A 179 -18.94 -45.16 8.59
CA GLY A 179 -20.27 -44.54 8.47
C GLY A 179 -20.36 -43.04 8.70
N ALA A 180 -19.99 -42.24 7.69
CA ALA A 180 -20.68 -41.04 7.22
C ALA A 180 -19.95 -40.53 5.95
N THR A 181 -20.66 -39.82 5.07
CA THR A 181 -20.25 -39.19 3.80
C THR A 181 -18.74 -38.97 3.56
N ALA A 182 -18.30 -39.32 2.34
CA ALA A 182 -16.93 -39.41 1.81
C ALA A 182 -15.96 -38.22 2.06
N ILE A 183 -15.56 -38.00 3.31
CA ILE A 183 -14.43 -37.13 3.67
C ILE A 183 -13.16 -37.98 3.63
N ARG A 184 -12.25 -37.71 2.68
CA ARG A 184 -11.02 -38.50 2.46
C ARG A 184 -9.91 -38.17 3.47
N THR A 185 -9.69 -36.88 3.75
CA THR A 185 -8.67 -36.39 4.69
C THR A 185 -9.19 -35.16 5.45
N PRO A 186 -8.56 -34.76 6.58
CA PRO A 186 -8.94 -33.53 7.30
C PRO A 186 -8.91 -32.26 6.42
N ILE A 187 -8.01 -32.18 5.44
CA ILE A 187 -7.97 -31.06 4.48
C ILE A 187 -9.22 -31.04 3.59
N HIS A 188 -9.70 -32.21 3.15
CA HIS A 188 -10.96 -32.30 2.40
C HIS A 188 -12.17 -31.88 3.26
N HIS A 189 -12.13 -32.16 4.57
CA HIS A 189 -13.14 -31.67 5.50
C HIS A 189 -13.14 -30.13 5.57
N LEU A 190 -11.95 -29.52 5.67
CA LEU A 190 -11.78 -28.06 5.66
C LEU A 190 -12.38 -27.41 4.41
N VAL A 191 -12.13 -28.00 3.23
CA VAL A 191 -12.73 -27.54 1.97
C VAL A 191 -14.25 -27.68 1.99
N ALA A 192 -14.77 -28.84 2.40
CA ALA A 192 -16.21 -29.07 2.45
C ALA A 192 -16.92 -28.08 3.38
N TYR A 193 -16.37 -27.85 4.57
CA TYR A 193 -16.94 -26.96 5.57
C TYR A 193 -16.81 -25.47 5.18
N SER A 194 -15.66 -25.02 4.69
CA SER A 194 -15.48 -23.63 4.26
C SER A 194 -16.44 -23.23 3.12
N ARG A 195 -16.91 -24.18 2.31
CA ARG A 195 -17.93 -23.97 1.27
C ARG A 195 -19.35 -23.79 1.83
N THR A 196 -19.65 -24.27 3.03
CA THR A 196 -20.96 -24.05 3.66
C THR A 196 -21.07 -22.70 4.33
N MET A 197 -19.94 -22.06 4.67
CA MET A 197 -19.90 -20.74 5.28
C MET A 197 -20.24 -19.63 4.27
N PRO A 198 -20.91 -18.54 4.69
CA PRO A 198 -21.11 -17.35 3.86
C PRO A 198 -19.79 -16.80 3.29
N SER A 199 -19.78 -16.33 2.05
CA SER A 199 -18.57 -15.72 1.46
C SER A 199 -18.19 -14.39 2.12
N ASP A 200 -19.19 -13.67 2.65
CA ASP A 200 -18.95 -12.50 3.48
C ASP A 200 -18.65 -12.93 4.91
N ALA A 201 -17.38 -12.77 5.32
CA ALA A 201 -16.92 -13.15 6.66
C ALA A 201 -17.62 -12.41 7.80
N ARG A 202 -18.26 -11.27 7.53
CA ARG A 202 -19.06 -10.54 8.54
C ARG A 202 -20.32 -11.29 8.95
N LEU A 203 -20.74 -12.27 8.16
CA LEU A 203 -21.90 -13.13 8.42
C LEU A 203 -21.51 -14.43 9.14
N HIS A 204 -20.23 -14.66 9.42
CA HIS A 204 -19.77 -15.83 10.17
C HIS A 204 -20.19 -15.70 11.64
N THR A 205 -20.82 -16.74 12.18
CA THR A 205 -21.18 -16.84 13.59
C THR A 205 -20.00 -17.30 14.43
N ALA A 206 -20.10 -17.18 15.77
CA ALA A 206 -19.08 -17.73 16.67
C ALA A 206 -18.91 -19.24 16.47
N LYS A 207 -20.04 -19.95 16.33
CA LYS A 207 -20.06 -21.38 16.02
C LYS A 207 -19.31 -21.71 14.73
N ASP A 208 -19.48 -20.89 13.69
CA ASP A 208 -18.81 -21.14 12.41
C ASP A 208 -17.28 -21.12 12.58
N ASN A 209 -16.76 -20.19 13.38
CA ASN A 209 -15.33 -20.07 13.67
C ASN A 209 -14.81 -21.17 14.61
N ASP A 210 -15.59 -21.56 15.62
CA ASP A 210 -15.20 -22.63 16.55
C ASP A 210 -15.04 -23.97 15.82
N GLU A 211 -15.99 -24.32 14.95
CA GLU A 211 -15.92 -25.53 14.13
C GLU A 211 -14.76 -25.46 13.12
N LEU A 212 -14.53 -24.29 12.50
CA LEU A 212 -13.39 -24.10 11.60
C LEU A 212 -12.06 -24.35 12.31
N MET A 213 -11.94 -23.89 13.55
CA MET A 213 -10.77 -24.12 14.40
C MET A 213 -10.61 -25.59 14.77
N GLU A 214 -11.69 -26.30 15.15
CA GLU A 214 -11.65 -27.74 15.46
C GLU A 214 -11.15 -28.56 14.25
N ILE A 215 -11.60 -28.21 13.04
CA ILE A 215 -11.12 -28.85 11.80
C ILE A 215 -9.63 -28.59 11.59
N LEU A 216 -9.16 -27.36 11.78
CA LEU A 216 -7.75 -26.99 11.62
C LEU A 216 -6.84 -27.66 12.65
N GLU A 217 -7.31 -27.82 13.89
CA GLU A 217 -6.64 -28.62 14.92
C GLU A 217 -6.52 -30.09 14.49
N GLY A 218 -7.60 -30.65 13.93
CA GLY A 218 -7.59 -31.99 13.35
C GLY A 218 -6.58 -32.16 12.21
N VAL A 219 -6.45 -31.16 11.33
CA VAL A 219 -5.42 -31.14 10.27
C VAL A 219 -4.02 -31.12 10.88
N ARG A 220 -3.76 -30.29 11.90
CA ARG A 220 -2.46 -30.21 12.58
C ARG A 220 -2.07 -31.53 13.23
N ILE A 221 -3.00 -32.16 13.97
CA ILE A 221 -2.79 -33.49 14.57
C ILE A 221 -2.47 -34.53 13.50
N TRP A 222 -3.18 -34.49 12.37
CA TRP A 222 -2.92 -35.39 11.26
C TRP A 222 -1.52 -35.21 10.68
N LEU A 223 -1.08 -33.96 10.45
CA LEU A 223 0.27 -33.66 9.95
C LEU A 223 1.36 -34.08 10.95
N ASP A 224 1.17 -33.85 12.25
CA ASP A 224 2.11 -34.25 13.30
C ASP A 224 2.24 -35.78 13.46
N GLY A 225 1.17 -36.51 13.12
CA GLY A 225 1.18 -37.97 13.06
C GLY A 225 2.04 -38.53 11.92
N ILE A 226 2.43 -37.72 10.94
CA ILE A 226 3.23 -38.17 9.80
C ILE A 226 4.71 -38.22 10.20
N LYS A 227 5.23 -39.43 10.41
CA LYS A 227 6.64 -39.65 10.75
C LYS A 227 7.54 -39.29 9.55
N PRO A 228 8.47 -38.32 9.67
CA PRO A 228 9.28 -37.86 8.53
C PRO A 228 10.21 -38.93 7.93
N GLY A 229 10.69 -39.91 8.72
CA GLY A 229 11.89 -40.68 8.39
C GLY A 229 11.93 -41.49 7.09
N GLU A 230 10.80 -41.99 6.56
CA GLU A 230 10.82 -42.93 5.42
C GLU A 230 10.37 -42.33 4.08
N TRP A 231 9.47 -41.35 4.08
CA TRP A 231 8.89 -40.77 2.86
C TRP A 231 9.31 -39.32 2.62
N ILE A 232 9.85 -38.59 3.61
CA ILE A 232 10.38 -37.22 3.43
C ILE A 232 11.63 -37.19 2.53
N ASN A 233 12.25 -38.35 2.29
CA ASN A 233 13.35 -38.48 1.34
C ASN A 233 12.87 -38.44 -0.12
N ASP A 234 11.57 -38.64 -0.38
CA ASP A 234 10.94 -38.41 -1.68
C ASP A 234 10.69 -36.91 -1.87
N ASP A 235 11.26 -36.34 -2.94
CA ASP A 235 11.20 -34.90 -3.17
C ASP A 235 9.75 -34.40 -3.34
N VAL A 236 8.87 -35.14 -4.03
CA VAL A 236 7.47 -34.73 -4.25
C VAL A 236 6.72 -34.69 -2.93
N ALA A 237 6.84 -35.76 -2.16
CA ALA A 237 6.11 -35.90 -0.91
C ALA A 237 6.57 -34.90 0.14
N ARG A 238 7.88 -34.63 0.22
CA ARG A 238 8.45 -33.56 1.07
C ARG A 238 7.95 -32.17 0.69
N ARG A 239 7.93 -31.84 -0.61
CA ARG A 239 7.45 -30.54 -1.09
C ARG A 239 5.99 -30.31 -0.75
N VAL A 240 5.14 -31.34 -0.94
CA VAL A 240 3.73 -31.28 -0.56
C VAL A 240 3.56 -31.16 0.96
N TYR A 241 4.34 -31.89 1.76
CA TYR A 241 4.33 -31.75 3.22
C TYR A 241 4.61 -30.31 3.65
N PHE A 242 5.64 -29.66 3.09
CA PHE A 242 5.93 -28.26 3.43
C PHE A 242 4.79 -27.31 3.03
N MET A 243 4.15 -27.53 1.88
CA MET A 243 2.98 -26.74 1.49
C MET A 243 1.80 -26.93 2.45
N LEU A 244 1.54 -28.16 2.89
CA LEU A 244 0.49 -28.48 3.87
C LEU A 244 0.76 -27.85 5.22
N ASP A 245 1.99 -27.96 5.72
CA ASP A 245 2.42 -27.43 7.01
C ASP A 245 2.32 -25.89 7.04
N LEU A 246 2.85 -25.21 6.01
CA LEU A 246 2.75 -23.75 5.86
C LEU A 246 1.30 -23.30 5.66
N GLY A 247 0.55 -24.00 4.81
CA GLY A 247 -0.83 -23.66 4.47
C GLY A 247 -1.80 -23.83 5.65
N THR A 248 -1.57 -24.85 6.49
CA THR A 248 -2.35 -25.06 7.73
C THR A 248 -2.04 -23.96 8.74
N ALA A 249 -0.77 -23.60 8.94
CA ALA A 249 -0.40 -22.50 9.83
C ALA A 249 -0.96 -21.15 9.37
N PHE A 250 -0.92 -20.89 8.05
CA PHE A 250 -1.59 -19.73 7.47
C PHE A 250 -3.09 -19.75 7.75
N ALA A 251 -3.78 -20.87 7.48
CA ALA A 251 -5.21 -21.02 7.68
C ALA A 251 -5.60 -20.77 9.16
N THR A 252 -4.87 -21.36 10.10
CA THR A 252 -5.03 -21.12 11.54
C THR A 252 -4.84 -19.65 11.90
N GLY A 253 -3.78 -19.02 11.42
CA GLY A 253 -3.50 -17.61 11.70
C GLY A 253 -4.58 -16.66 11.17
N MET A 254 -5.16 -16.97 10.01
CA MET A 254 -6.25 -16.18 9.43
C MET A 254 -7.48 -16.11 10.33
N VAL A 255 -7.80 -17.23 11.02
CA VAL A 255 -8.93 -17.32 11.95
C VAL A 255 -8.57 -16.68 13.28
N VAL A 256 -7.46 -17.11 13.90
CA VAL A 256 -7.03 -16.67 15.25
C VAL A 256 -6.80 -15.15 15.32
N ASP A 257 -6.16 -14.56 14.32
CA ASP A 257 -5.86 -13.13 14.30
C ASP A 257 -6.99 -12.30 13.64
N LEU A 258 -8.14 -12.91 13.34
CA LEU A 258 -9.34 -12.30 12.75
C LEU A 258 -9.07 -11.59 11.41
N VAL A 259 -8.19 -12.15 10.58
CA VAL A 259 -7.78 -11.55 9.30
C VAL A 259 -8.95 -11.46 8.32
N PHE A 260 -9.93 -12.37 8.42
CA PHE A 260 -11.15 -12.29 7.62
C PHE A 260 -11.93 -10.98 7.79
N LEU A 261 -11.86 -10.38 8.98
CA LEU A 261 -12.57 -9.15 9.32
C LEU A 261 -11.67 -7.92 9.28
N ARG A 262 -10.38 -8.09 9.64
CA ARG A 262 -9.43 -6.98 9.81
C ARG A 262 -8.54 -6.74 8.59
N GLY A 263 -8.50 -7.67 7.62
CA GLY A 263 -7.64 -7.61 6.45
C GLY A 263 -6.17 -7.91 6.76
N PHE A 264 -5.32 -8.02 5.73
CA PHE A 264 -3.92 -8.43 5.91
C PHE A 264 -3.08 -7.39 6.65
N ASN A 265 -3.44 -6.09 6.58
CA ASN A 265 -2.74 -5.04 7.33
C ASN A 265 -2.66 -5.32 8.83
N SER A 266 -3.65 -6.00 9.43
CA SER A 266 -3.69 -6.22 10.88
C SER A 266 -2.61 -7.17 11.41
N ILE A 267 -1.92 -7.87 10.53
CA ILE A 267 -0.81 -8.79 10.86
C ILE A 267 0.53 -8.30 10.28
N ASP A 268 0.61 -7.08 9.74
CA ASP A 268 1.85 -6.61 9.08
C ASP A 268 2.94 -6.18 10.08
N ASN A 269 2.58 -5.98 11.36
CA ASN A 269 3.51 -5.64 12.44
C ASN A 269 4.40 -6.81 12.90
N ILE A 270 4.14 -8.02 12.44
CA ILE A 270 4.91 -9.23 12.76
C ILE A 270 5.61 -9.76 11.51
N GLU A 271 6.85 -10.24 11.68
CA GLU A 271 7.63 -10.87 10.63
C GLU A 271 6.96 -12.17 10.15
N CYS A 272 6.95 -12.41 8.83
CA CYS A 272 6.14 -13.47 8.23
C CYS A 272 6.51 -14.90 8.67
N THR A 273 7.81 -15.22 8.83
CA THR A 273 8.23 -16.52 9.39
C THR A 273 7.78 -16.63 10.85
N ALA A 274 7.97 -15.56 11.64
CA ALA A 274 7.53 -15.54 13.04
C ALA A 274 6.01 -15.73 13.19
N TRP A 275 5.22 -15.13 12.30
CA TRP A 275 3.76 -15.29 12.28
C TRP A 275 3.33 -16.72 11.95
N LEU A 276 3.96 -17.36 10.96
CA LEU A 276 3.66 -18.77 10.65
C LEU A 276 4.07 -19.71 11.78
N LEU A 277 5.23 -19.48 12.41
CA LEU A 277 5.67 -20.26 13.58
C LEU A 277 4.71 -20.09 14.77
N LYS A 278 4.24 -18.87 15.04
CA LYS A 278 3.23 -18.57 16.07
C LYS A 278 1.96 -19.42 15.86
N HIS A 279 1.60 -19.72 14.61
CA HIS A 279 0.40 -20.46 14.24
C HIS A 279 0.65 -21.93 13.88
N GLY A 280 1.78 -22.49 14.31
CA GLY A 280 2.02 -23.93 14.28
C GLY A 280 2.72 -24.48 13.04
N ALA A 281 3.36 -23.62 12.23
CA ALA A 281 4.29 -24.10 11.20
C ALA A 281 5.54 -24.72 11.85
N SER A 282 6.09 -25.75 11.21
CA SER A 282 7.34 -26.38 11.61
C SER A 282 8.55 -25.56 11.17
N LEU A 283 9.65 -25.68 11.92
CA LEU A 283 10.94 -25.06 11.56
C LEU A 283 11.46 -25.55 10.20
N GLN A 284 11.14 -26.78 9.81
CA GLN A 284 11.56 -27.32 8.52
C GLN A 284 10.81 -26.63 7.37
N ALA A 285 9.49 -26.48 7.49
CA ALA A 285 8.69 -25.89 6.43
C ALA A 285 8.99 -24.40 6.22
N VAL A 286 9.17 -23.62 7.28
CA VAL A 286 9.55 -22.19 7.13
C VAL A 286 10.98 -22.01 6.59
N ASN A 287 11.83 -23.04 6.64
CA ASN A 287 13.18 -23.02 6.05
C ASN A 287 13.27 -23.70 4.68
N SER A 288 12.15 -24.25 4.20
CA SER A 288 12.04 -24.88 2.88
C SER A 288 12.29 -23.87 1.75
N ALA A 289 12.63 -24.38 0.57
CA ALA A 289 12.80 -23.53 -0.61
C ALA A 289 11.50 -22.82 -1.02
N ALA A 290 10.33 -23.45 -0.76
CA ALA A 290 9.01 -22.85 -0.99
C ALA A 290 8.88 -21.49 -0.32
N PHE A 291 9.28 -21.41 0.96
CA PHE A 291 9.10 -20.20 1.73
C PHE A 291 10.31 -19.25 1.62
N ARG A 292 11.53 -19.77 1.50
CA ARG A 292 12.73 -18.94 1.26
C ARG A 292 12.62 -18.14 -0.04
N GLY A 293 12.17 -18.79 -1.12
CA GLY A 293 12.02 -18.12 -2.43
C GLY A 293 11.11 -16.89 -2.39
N CYS A 294 10.17 -16.83 -1.45
CA CYS A 294 9.33 -15.65 -1.22
C CYS A 294 10.15 -14.43 -0.78
N TYR A 295 11.18 -14.62 0.06
CA TYR A 295 12.04 -13.55 0.53
C TYR A 295 13.05 -13.14 -0.53
N ASP A 296 13.66 -14.10 -1.23
CA ASP A 296 14.59 -13.83 -2.33
C ASP A 296 13.90 -12.98 -3.42
N TYR A 297 12.66 -13.35 -3.79
CA TYR A 297 11.88 -12.67 -4.82
C TYR A 297 11.66 -11.17 -4.54
N VAL A 298 11.58 -10.78 -3.27
CA VAL A 298 11.38 -9.38 -2.84
C VAL A 298 12.61 -8.80 -2.14
N PHE A 299 13.76 -9.46 -2.24
CA PHE A 299 14.99 -9.12 -1.53
C PHE A 299 14.77 -8.80 -0.04
N GLY A 300 13.90 -9.57 0.63
CA GLY A 300 13.37 -9.35 1.98
C GLY A 300 14.37 -9.56 3.12
N TYR A 301 15.58 -9.03 2.97
CA TYR A 301 16.75 -9.24 3.82
C TYR A 301 17.39 -7.91 4.21
N PRO A 302 16.97 -7.29 5.34
CA PRO A 302 17.56 -6.05 5.82
C PRO A 302 19.09 -6.08 5.84
N ALA A 303 19.70 -4.98 5.37
CA ALA A 303 21.15 -4.83 5.19
C ALA A 303 21.84 -5.91 4.32
N GLY A 304 21.07 -6.66 3.52
CA GLY A 304 21.57 -7.75 2.67
C GLY A 304 22.07 -8.95 3.48
N ILE A 305 21.50 -9.19 4.66
CA ILE A 305 21.85 -10.31 5.53
C ILE A 305 20.79 -11.39 5.40
N ARG A 306 21.08 -12.47 4.67
CA ARG A 306 20.08 -13.51 4.39
C ARG A 306 19.54 -14.23 5.62
N ASP A 307 20.35 -14.34 6.67
CA ASP A 307 19.89 -14.94 7.93
C ASP A 307 18.87 -14.05 8.66
N HIS A 308 18.77 -12.78 8.28
CA HIS A 308 17.82 -11.82 8.84
C HIS A 308 16.68 -11.60 7.84
N ARG A 309 15.62 -12.38 7.98
CA ARG A 309 14.38 -12.18 7.22
C ARG A 309 13.63 -10.95 7.71
N GLY A 310 13.08 -10.15 6.79
CA GLY A 310 12.43 -8.89 7.12
C GLY A 310 11.29 -8.52 6.17
N VAL A 311 10.20 -9.29 6.21
CA VAL A 311 8.95 -8.95 5.52
C VAL A 311 7.77 -9.06 6.49
N GLY A 312 6.92 -8.04 6.56
CA GLY A 312 5.67 -8.07 7.34
C GLY A 312 4.71 -9.15 6.82
N ALA A 313 4.06 -9.88 7.74
CA ALA A 313 3.24 -11.04 7.39
C ALA A 313 2.06 -10.66 6.48
N GLY A 314 1.44 -9.51 6.71
CA GLY A 314 0.34 -8.99 5.89
C GLY A 314 0.74 -8.78 4.43
N THR A 315 1.82 -8.02 4.22
CA THR A 315 2.38 -7.74 2.90
C THR A 315 2.84 -9.00 2.19
N ALA A 316 3.53 -9.91 2.90
CA ALA A 316 3.97 -11.18 2.33
C ALA A 316 2.79 -12.04 1.86
N MET A 317 1.79 -12.27 2.73
CA MET A 317 0.64 -13.11 2.41
C MET A 317 -0.17 -12.51 1.25
N ARG A 318 -0.38 -11.20 1.25
CA ARG A 318 -1.04 -10.52 0.14
C ARG A 318 -0.33 -10.75 -1.18
N GLY A 319 1.00 -10.55 -1.22
CA GLY A 319 1.81 -10.73 -2.42
C GLY A 319 1.74 -12.16 -2.95
N LEU A 320 1.92 -13.16 -2.06
CA LEU A 320 1.90 -14.57 -2.42
C LEU A 320 0.53 -15.05 -2.90
N LEU A 321 -0.54 -14.64 -2.22
CA LEU A 321 -1.91 -15.01 -2.59
C LEU A 321 -2.31 -14.39 -3.92
N ARG A 322 -1.92 -13.13 -4.19
CA ARG A 322 -2.15 -12.50 -5.50
C ARG A 322 -1.37 -13.20 -6.60
N LEU A 323 -0.10 -13.51 -6.36
CA LEU A 323 0.74 -14.25 -7.30
C LEU A 323 0.13 -15.61 -7.63
N ALA A 324 -0.33 -16.36 -6.63
CA ALA A 324 -0.86 -17.71 -6.80
C ALA A 324 -2.27 -17.77 -7.41
N PHE A 325 -3.15 -16.81 -7.07
CA PHE A 325 -4.60 -16.96 -7.33
C PHE A 325 -5.22 -15.85 -8.17
N THR A 326 -4.48 -14.78 -8.51
CA THR A 326 -5.04 -13.63 -9.25
C THR A 326 -4.30 -13.27 -10.54
N TYR A 327 -3.31 -14.07 -10.94
CA TYR A 327 -2.66 -13.89 -12.23
C TYR A 327 -3.64 -14.08 -13.39
N LYS A 328 -3.38 -13.37 -14.49
CA LYS A 328 -4.16 -13.42 -15.73
C LYS A 328 -3.26 -13.88 -16.86
N GLU A 329 -3.75 -14.80 -17.68
CA GLU A 329 -3.06 -15.49 -18.78
C GLU A 329 -1.88 -16.36 -18.31
N ALA A 330 -0.89 -15.77 -17.64
CA ALA A 330 0.29 -16.45 -17.13
C ALA A 330 0.78 -15.92 -15.78
N LEU A 331 1.57 -16.74 -15.06
CA LEU A 331 2.15 -16.35 -13.77
C LEU A 331 3.06 -15.12 -13.91
N PHE A 332 3.93 -15.14 -14.91
CA PHE A 332 4.93 -14.12 -15.19
C PHE A 332 4.92 -13.72 -16.66
N PHE A 333 5.56 -12.60 -16.98
CA PHE A 333 5.76 -12.11 -18.34
C PHE A 333 7.20 -11.65 -18.55
N LYS A 334 7.82 -12.15 -19.62
CA LYS A 334 9.18 -11.77 -20.05
C LYS A 334 9.11 -10.65 -21.08
N MET A 335 9.89 -9.62 -20.83
CA MET A 335 10.11 -8.54 -21.80
C MET A 335 10.95 -9.05 -22.98
N GLN A 336 10.65 -8.56 -24.17
CA GLN A 336 11.32 -8.96 -25.44
C GLN A 336 12.45 -8.00 -25.86
N ALA A 337 12.87 -7.13 -24.94
CA ALA A 337 14.07 -6.28 -24.92
C ALA A 337 14.37 -5.94 -23.44
N GLY A 338 15.32 -5.04 -23.18
CA GLY A 338 15.56 -4.57 -21.81
C GLY A 338 14.37 -3.78 -21.24
N MET A 339 14.27 -3.66 -19.92
CA MET A 339 13.11 -3.00 -19.28
C MET A 339 12.96 -1.54 -19.70
N GLY A 340 14.06 -0.81 -19.82
CA GLY A 340 14.08 0.57 -20.30
C GLY A 340 13.47 0.70 -21.70
N ASP A 341 13.85 -0.18 -22.63
CA ASP A 341 13.39 -0.15 -24.03
C ASP A 341 11.94 -0.64 -24.17
N THR A 342 11.55 -1.60 -23.33
CA THR A 342 10.23 -2.23 -23.38
C THR A 342 9.15 -1.37 -22.72
N ILE A 343 9.50 -0.63 -21.65
CA ILE A 343 8.53 0.10 -20.83
C ILE A 343 8.74 1.62 -20.94
N PHE A 344 9.95 2.11 -20.66
CA PHE A 344 10.19 3.55 -20.53
C PHE A 344 10.36 4.26 -21.87
N ALA A 345 10.90 3.61 -22.90
CA ALA A 345 10.99 4.20 -24.24
C ALA A 345 9.60 4.51 -24.84
N PRO A 346 8.60 3.59 -24.83
CA PRO A 346 7.24 3.90 -25.23
C PRO A 346 6.63 5.08 -24.46
N TYR A 347 6.70 5.07 -23.13
CA TYR A 347 6.19 6.18 -22.33
C TYR A 347 6.87 7.51 -22.65
N TYR A 348 8.20 7.52 -22.76
CA TYR A 348 8.95 8.73 -23.14
C TYR A 348 8.51 9.27 -24.49
N GLN A 349 8.42 8.40 -25.51
CA GLN A 349 8.00 8.79 -26.87
C GLN A 349 6.60 9.41 -26.86
N VAL A 350 5.63 8.74 -26.24
CA VAL A 350 4.24 9.22 -26.16
C VAL A 350 4.14 10.51 -25.36
N LEU A 351 4.71 10.57 -24.15
CA LEU A 351 4.65 11.76 -23.29
C LEU A 351 5.32 12.97 -23.94
N LYS A 352 6.49 12.79 -24.57
CA LYS A 352 7.18 13.86 -25.31
C LYS A 352 6.30 14.36 -26.47
N GLN A 353 5.71 13.46 -27.25
CA GLN A 353 4.83 13.82 -28.36
C GLN A 353 3.58 14.58 -27.90
N LYS A 354 3.03 14.26 -26.72
CA LYS A 354 1.88 14.96 -26.13
C LYS A 354 2.23 16.35 -25.58
N GLY A 355 3.52 16.64 -25.37
CA GLY A 355 4.01 17.94 -24.91
C GLY A 355 4.56 17.97 -23.48
N VAL A 356 4.73 16.81 -22.83
CA VAL A 356 5.41 16.74 -21.53
C VAL A 356 6.89 17.06 -21.71
N ARG A 357 7.42 17.94 -20.86
CA ARG A 357 8.82 18.39 -20.92
C ARG A 357 9.71 17.50 -20.04
N PHE A 358 10.90 17.17 -20.53
CA PHE A 358 11.90 16.42 -19.78
C PHE A 358 13.15 17.28 -19.55
N LYS A 359 13.63 17.33 -18.31
CA LYS A 359 14.87 17.99 -17.90
C LYS A 359 15.84 16.95 -17.34
N PHE A 360 16.63 16.36 -18.23
CA PHE A 360 17.72 15.44 -17.89
C PHE A 360 18.91 16.19 -17.30
N PHE A 361 19.79 15.48 -16.59
CA PHE A 361 20.95 16.07 -15.90
C PHE A 361 20.57 17.08 -14.79
N HIS A 362 19.37 17.01 -14.23
CA HIS A 362 18.89 17.91 -13.17
C HIS A 362 18.72 17.15 -11.85
N ALA A 363 19.67 17.34 -10.94
CA ALA A 363 19.69 16.70 -9.62
C ALA A 363 19.02 17.62 -8.58
N VAL A 364 17.84 17.27 -8.08
CA VAL A 364 17.18 18.03 -7.00
C VAL A 364 17.92 17.82 -5.68
N THR A 365 18.21 18.91 -4.98
CA THR A 365 18.99 18.92 -3.73
C THR A 365 18.21 19.45 -2.53
N ASN A 366 17.12 20.20 -2.71
CA ASN A 366 16.25 20.62 -1.61
C ASN A 366 14.83 20.98 -2.10
N LEU A 367 13.82 20.58 -1.33
CA LEU A 367 12.46 21.10 -1.37
C LEU A 367 12.30 22.10 -0.24
N ALA A 368 12.56 23.37 -0.53
CA ALA A 368 12.51 24.44 0.46
C ALA A 368 11.06 24.86 0.73
N LEU A 369 10.71 24.95 2.01
CA LEU A 369 9.35 25.25 2.44
C LEU A 369 9.07 26.76 2.44
N SER A 370 7.79 27.10 2.38
CA SER A 370 7.28 28.45 2.63
C SER A 370 7.61 28.92 4.05
N VAL A 371 7.48 30.23 4.31
CA VAL A 371 7.65 30.80 5.66
C VAL A 371 6.68 30.15 6.66
N SER A 372 5.45 29.86 6.23
CA SER A 372 4.42 29.15 7.01
C SER A 372 4.65 27.65 7.13
N ARG A 373 5.64 27.10 6.42
CA ARG A 373 6.02 25.66 6.40
C ARG A 373 4.90 24.70 6.00
N ASP A 374 3.94 25.18 5.21
CA ASP A 374 2.76 24.42 4.78
C ASP A 374 2.80 24.05 3.29
N ALA A 375 3.79 24.54 2.53
CA ALA A 375 3.94 24.30 1.10
C ALA A 375 5.41 24.32 0.67
N VAL A 376 5.72 23.67 -0.45
CA VAL A 376 7.02 23.80 -1.14
C VAL A 376 7.02 25.12 -1.91
N GLU A 377 7.90 26.03 -1.51
CA GLU A 377 8.02 27.36 -2.10
C GLU A 377 9.11 27.41 -3.19
N ARG A 378 10.16 26.61 -3.03
CA ARG A 378 11.31 26.58 -3.95
C ARG A 378 11.88 25.17 -4.09
N ILE A 379 12.25 24.79 -5.30
CA ILE A 379 12.98 23.54 -5.60
C ILE A 379 14.41 23.94 -5.95
N ASP A 380 15.37 23.59 -5.09
CA ASP A 380 16.79 23.78 -5.37
C ASP A 380 17.34 22.53 -6.07
N LEU A 381 18.11 22.74 -7.13
CA LEU A 381 18.66 21.67 -7.96
C LEU A 381 20.02 22.05 -8.55
N VAL A 382 20.75 21.06 -9.06
CA VAL A 382 22.00 21.24 -9.79
C VAL A 382 21.81 20.71 -11.21
N GLU A 383 22.08 21.56 -12.20
CA GLU A 383 22.26 21.14 -13.59
C GLU A 383 23.67 20.54 -13.73
N GLN A 384 23.75 19.22 -13.78
CA GLN A 384 25.00 18.46 -13.79
C GLN A 384 25.74 18.55 -15.14
N ALA A 385 25.00 18.69 -16.24
CA ALA A 385 25.55 18.89 -17.57
C ALA A 385 24.61 19.77 -18.40
N ARG A 386 25.20 20.68 -19.19
CA ARG A 386 24.44 21.55 -20.10
C ARG A 386 24.35 20.91 -21.48
N VAL A 387 23.14 20.90 -22.04
CA VAL A 387 22.84 20.34 -23.36
C VAL A 387 23.06 21.40 -24.45
N LEU A 388 23.70 21.04 -25.56
CA LEU A 388 24.07 21.97 -26.65
C LEU A 388 22.86 22.56 -27.38
N SER A 389 21.87 21.74 -27.74
CA SER A 389 20.69 22.10 -28.53
C SER A 389 19.49 22.56 -27.69
N GLY A 390 19.66 22.67 -26.36
CA GLY A 390 18.58 23.03 -25.42
C GLY A 390 17.63 21.89 -25.05
N SER A 391 17.59 20.79 -25.81
CA SER A 391 16.86 19.56 -25.49
C SER A 391 17.73 18.32 -25.73
N TYR A 392 17.72 17.37 -24.80
CA TYR A 392 18.48 16.12 -24.92
C TYR A 392 17.60 15.02 -25.53
N ASP A 393 18.13 14.34 -26.54
CA ASP A 393 17.49 13.19 -27.19
C ASP A 393 18.15 11.90 -26.69
N PRO A 394 17.51 11.18 -25.75
CA PRO A 394 18.17 10.12 -25.00
C PRO A 394 18.11 8.75 -25.68
N LEU A 395 17.30 8.57 -26.72
CA LEU A 395 17.09 7.30 -27.39
C LEU A 395 17.89 7.24 -28.69
N PHE A 396 18.43 6.06 -29.00
CA PHE A 396 19.05 5.76 -30.29
C PHE A 396 18.53 4.43 -30.84
N ASP A 397 18.66 4.21 -32.15
CA ASP A 397 18.18 2.98 -32.79
C ASP A 397 19.16 1.82 -32.62
N VAL A 398 18.65 0.67 -32.19
CA VAL A 398 19.34 -0.62 -32.26
C VAL A 398 18.42 -1.62 -32.95
N LYS A 399 18.78 -2.02 -34.16
CA LYS A 399 18.01 -2.99 -34.97
C LYS A 399 16.53 -2.59 -35.14
N GLY A 400 16.24 -1.30 -35.38
CA GLY A 400 14.89 -0.79 -35.58
C GLY A 400 14.08 -0.58 -34.30
N LEU A 401 14.73 -0.60 -33.13
CA LEU A 401 14.12 -0.35 -31.83
C LEU A 401 14.76 0.90 -31.18
N PRO A 402 13.97 1.90 -30.74
CA PRO A 402 14.45 3.01 -29.92
C PRO A 402 14.86 2.53 -28.52
N CYS A 403 16.13 2.70 -28.17
CA CYS A 403 16.73 2.13 -26.96
C CYS A 403 17.48 3.17 -26.12
N TRP A 404 17.58 2.93 -24.81
CA TRP A 404 18.35 3.77 -23.89
C TRP A 404 19.83 3.35 -23.84
N PRO A 405 20.80 4.27 -23.92
CA PRO A 405 22.22 3.93 -23.83
C PRO A 405 22.68 3.72 -22.39
N SER A 406 23.70 2.87 -22.19
CA SER A 406 24.36 2.65 -20.88
C SER A 406 25.19 3.85 -20.41
N GLU A 407 25.50 4.79 -21.30
CA GLU A 407 26.20 6.04 -21.03
C GLU A 407 25.45 7.18 -21.75
N PRO A 408 25.53 8.45 -21.29
CA PRO A 408 24.94 9.56 -22.02
C PRO A 408 25.60 9.72 -23.41
N ASP A 409 24.85 10.30 -24.34
CA ASP A 409 25.43 10.78 -25.60
C ASP A 409 26.23 12.05 -25.33
N TRP A 410 27.53 11.86 -25.07
CA TRP A 410 28.48 12.92 -24.78
C TRP A 410 28.52 14.01 -25.87
N SER A 411 28.20 13.67 -27.13
CA SER A 411 28.20 14.63 -28.24
C SER A 411 27.10 15.70 -28.14
N GLN A 412 26.06 15.45 -27.32
CA GLN A 412 24.98 16.40 -27.07
C GLN A 412 25.29 17.35 -25.89
N LEU A 413 26.40 17.14 -25.17
CA LEU A 413 26.75 17.87 -23.96
C LEU A 413 27.88 18.88 -24.20
N VAL A 414 27.78 20.03 -23.55
CA VAL A 414 28.90 20.98 -23.49
C VAL A 414 30.07 20.34 -22.73
N ASP A 415 31.27 20.40 -23.31
CA ASP A 415 32.48 19.75 -22.78
C ASP A 415 32.31 18.22 -22.57
N GLY A 416 31.46 17.58 -23.38
CA GLY A 416 31.12 16.15 -23.24
C GLY A 416 32.32 15.20 -23.19
N GLU A 417 33.35 15.43 -24.01
CA GLU A 417 34.59 14.62 -23.98
C GLU A 417 35.30 14.68 -22.62
N LYS A 418 35.46 15.88 -22.04
CA LYS A 418 36.08 16.05 -20.72
C LYS A 418 35.24 15.41 -19.61
N LEU A 419 33.91 15.51 -19.71
CA LEU A 419 32.99 14.86 -18.76
C LEU A 419 33.15 13.33 -18.84
N CYS A 420 33.21 12.77 -20.05
CA CYS A 420 33.47 11.35 -20.25
C CYS A 420 34.82 10.93 -19.64
N GLU A 421 35.90 11.68 -19.90
CA GLU A 421 37.25 11.41 -19.36
C GLU A 421 37.32 11.48 -17.83
N SER A 422 36.48 12.32 -17.20
CA SER A 422 36.42 12.43 -15.75
C SER A 422 35.82 11.20 -15.05
N GLY A 423 35.13 10.34 -15.80
CA GLY A 423 34.45 9.17 -15.25
C GLY A 423 33.21 9.50 -14.40
N ILE A 424 32.62 10.68 -14.60
CA ILE A 424 31.43 11.09 -13.85
C ILE A 424 30.24 10.17 -14.13
N ASP A 425 29.57 9.74 -13.07
CA ASP A 425 28.29 9.04 -13.13
C ASP A 425 27.18 9.98 -12.64
N PHE A 426 26.39 10.50 -13.60
CA PHE A 426 25.29 11.41 -13.31
C PHE A 426 24.13 10.75 -12.54
N GLU A 427 24.01 9.43 -12.54
CA GLU A 427 22.97 8.69 -11.83
C GLU A 427 23.40 8.34 -10.39
N SER A 428 24.71 8.38 -10.09
CA SER A 428 25.25 8.03 -8.78
C SER A 428 24.96 9.09 -7.73
N GLU A 429 24.45 8.64 -6.58
CA GLU A 429 24.27 9.45 -5.35
C GLU A 429 25.34 9.14 -4.29
N LYS A 430 26.47 8.53 -4.70
CA LYS A 430 27.60 8.25 -3.82
C LYS A 430 28.15 9.53 -3.16
N ILE A 431 28.23 10.60 -3.94
CA ILE A 431 28.53 11.95 -3.43
C ILE A 431 27.18 12.68 -3.30
N PRO A 432 26.75 13.05 -2.08
CA PRO A 432 25.44 13.65 -1.85
C PRO A 432 25.24 14.99 -2.58
N GLU A 433 26.33 15.74 -2.77
CA GLU A 433 26.34 17.04 -3.43
C GLU A 433 26.71 16.87 -4.90
N PRO A 434 25.74 16.95 -5.84
CA PRO A 434 26.03 16.85 -7.27
C PRO A 434 26.90 18.02 -7.74
N VAL A 435 27.79 17.76 -8.69
CA VAL A 435 28.65 18.76 -9.32
C VAL A 435 27.92 19.38 -10.52
N GLY A 436 27.94 20.70 -10.64
CA GLY A 436 27.32 21.40 -11.77
C GLY A 436 26.89 22.82 -11.42
N LEU A 437 25.95 23.38 -12.20
CA LEU A 437 25.41 24.73 -12.00
C LEU A 437 24.20 24.69 -11.05
N PRO A 438 24.25 25.34 -9.88
CA PRO A 438 23.10 25.46 -9.00
C PRO A 438 21.98 26.30 -9.64
N LYS A 439 20.74 25.84 -9.50
CA LYS A 439 19.52 26.54 -9.92
C LYS A 439 18.44 26.41 -8.84
N SER A 440 17.48 27.33 -8.90
CA SER A 440 16.30 27.29 -8.04
C SER A 440 15.06 27.60 -8.87
N LEU A 441 14.05 26.75 -8.74
CA LEU A 441 12.71 26.95 -9.30
C LEU A 441 11.81 27.54 -8.22
N ARG A 442 10.95 28.49 -8.55
CA ARG A 442 10.05 29.17 -7.60
C ARG A 442 8.58 28.87 -7.88
N ARG A 443 7.81 28.70 -6.80
CA ARG A 443 6.36 28.54 -6.87
C ARG A 443 5.69 29.76 -7.52
N GLY A 444 4.66 29.54 -8.34
CA GLY A 444 3.95 30.56 -9.12
C GLY A 444 4.70 31.09 -10.34
N VAL A 445 6.01 30.80 -10.46
CA VAL A 445 6.85 31.18 -11.60
C VAL A 445 7.18 29.97 -12.45
N ASP A 446 7.86 28.99 -11.87
CA ASP A 446 8.37 27.80 -12.57
C ASP A 446 7.47 26.58 -12.37
N PHE A 447 6.84 26.47 -11.19
CA PHE A 447 5.90 25.40 -10.85
C PHE A 447 4.79 25.95 -9.94
N ASP A 448 3.66 25.27 -9.87
CA ASP A 448 2.59 25.53 -8.89
C ASP A 448 2.48 24.37 -7.91
N ASP A 449 2.53 23.15 -8.44
CA ASP A 449 2.39 21.89 -7.72
C ASP A 449 3.60 20.96 -8.01
N VAL A 450 3.92 20.10 -7.05
CA VAL A 450 5.04 19.14 -7.13
C VAL A 450 4.52 17.72 -6.98
N ILE A 451 4.97 16.82 -7.85
CA ILE A 451 4.86 15.36 -7.66
C ILE A 451 6.26 14.81 -7.37
N LEU A 452 6.50 14.36 -6.14
CA LEU A 452 7.77 13.78 -5.73
C LEU A 452 7.74 12.26 -5.93
N GLY A 453 8.43 11.77 -6.96
CA GLY A 453 8.54 10.36 -7.31
C GLY A 453 9.96 9.79 -7.26
N ALA A 454 10.88 10.47 -6.55
CA ALA A 454 12.21 9.94 -6.27
C ALA A 454 12.12 8.71 -5.35
N SER A 455 13.11 7.81 -5.45
CA SER A 455 13.16 6.62 -4.58
C SER A 455 13.39 7.01 -3.13
N LEU A 456 12.93 6.18 -2.20
CA LEU A 456 12.98 6.43 -0.76
C LEU A 456 14.38 6.81 -0.27
N ALA A 457 15.42 6.12 -0.73
CA ALA A 457 16.79 6.38 -0.29
C ALA A 457 17.40 7.67 -0.86
N SER A 458 16.77 8.30 -1.87
CA SER A 458 17.17 9.62 -2.37
C SER A 458 16.54 10.75 -1.56
N LEU A 459 15.42 10.49 -0.86
CA LEU A 459 14.65 11.52 -0.16
C LEU A 459 15.43 12.26 0.94
N PRO A 460 16.28 11.61 1.78
CA PRO A 460 17.00 12.29 2.85
C PRO A 460 17.84 13.49 2.39
N PHE A 461 18.30 13.48 1.13
CA PHE A 461 19.08 14.58 0.57
C PHE A 461 18.21 15.78 0.23
N MET A 462 17.01 15.56 -0.32
CA MET A 462 16.14 16.62 -0.85
C MET A 462 15.00 17.05 0.07
N THR A 463 14.69 16.32 1.15
CA THR A 463 13.52 16.60 2.01
C THR A 463 13.88 17.06 3.43
N LYS A 464 15.08 17.61 3.67
CA LYS A 464 15.55 17.98 5.01
C LYS A 464 14.58 18.91 5.75
N GLU A 465 14.05 19.92 5.07
CA GLU A 465 13.08 20.85 5.64
C GLU A 465 11.74 20.17 5.96
N LEU A 466 11.25 19.30 5.07
CA LEU A 466 10.02 18.53 5.27
C LEU A 466 10.15 17.60 6.49
N THR A 467 11.28 16.90 6.62
CA THR A 467 11.60 16.04 7.76
C THR A 467 11.69 16.80 9.08
N HIS A 468 12.20 18.05 9.05
CA HIS A 468 12.23 18.90 10.23
C HIS A 468 10.85 19.44 10.59
N ALA A 469 10.01 19.78 9.61
CA ALA A 469 8.67 20.32 9.82
C ALA A 469 7.63 19.26 10.18
N SER A 470 7.79 18.01 9.72
CA SER A 470 6.79 16.95 9.88
C SER A 470 7.35 15.69 10.56
N PRO A 471 6.86 15.35 11.77
CA PRO A 471 7.20 14.09 12.44
C PRO A 471 6.85 12.85 11.61
N ARG A 472 5.77 12.88 10.82
CA ARG A 472 5.39 11.75 9.93
C ARG A 472 6.46 11.49 8.88
N TRP A 473 6.99 12.53 8.24
CA TRP A 473 8.11 12.40 7.28
C TRP A 473 9.36 11.84 7.94
N LYS A 474 9.70 12.34 9.13
CA LYS A 474 10.84 11.82 9.89
C LYS A 474 10.68 10.32 10.20
N GLN A 475 9.50 9.91 10.65
CA GLN A 475 9.23 8.51 10.96
C GLN A 475 9.24 7.63 9.71
N MET A 476 8.64 8.07 8.60
CA MET A 476 8.68 7.34 7.32
C MET A 476 10.12 7.05 6.88
N LEU A 477 10.98 8.07 6.85
CA LEU A 477 12.39 7.91 6.44
C LEU A 477 13.21 7.06 7.42
N GLN A 478 12.77 6.93 8.68
CA GLN A 478 13.44 6.13 9.70
C GLN A 478 12.96 4.68 9.77
N LYS A 479 11.71 4.42 9.35
CA LYS A 479 11.01 3.13 9.57
C LYS A 479 10.75 2.35 8.29
N VAL A 480 10.72 3.02 7.14
CA VAL A 480 10.68 2.34 5.84
C VAL A 480 12.12 2.15 5.38
N GLU A 481 12.53 0.89 5.25
CA GLU A 481 13.93 0.53 4.97
C GLU A 481 14.20 0.29 3.48
N THR A 482 15.48 0.30 3.12
CA THR A 482 15.95 -0.06 1.77
C THR A 482 17.17 -0.97 1.86
N VAL A 483 17.42 -1.76 0.82
CA VAL A 483 18.56 -2.67 0.72
C VAL A 483 19.35 -2.44 -0.57
N ALA A 484 20.67 -2.64 -0.51
CA ALA A 484 21.49 -2.70 -1.71
C ALA A 484 21.22 -4.02 -2.46
N THR A 485 21.45 -4.05 -3.77
CA THR A 485 21.30 -5.25 -4.60
C THR A 485 22.50 -5.41 -5.52
N CYS A 486 22.69 -6.59 -6.10
CA CYS A 486 23.68 -6.82 -7.13
C CYS A 486 23.06 -7.49 -8.37
N ALA A 487 23.72 -7.31 -9.51
CA ALA A 487 23.36 -7.96 -10.77
C ALA A 487 24.62 -8.40 -11.52
N VAL A 488 24.59 -9.59 -12.11
CA VAL A 488 25.68 -10.15 -12.93
C VAL A 488 25.07 -10.77 -14.19
N GLN A 489 25.71 -10.57 -15.34
CA GLN A 489 25.28 -11.19 -16.59
C GLN A 489 26.44 -11.86 -17.31
N PHE A 490 26.24 -13.12 -17.72
CA PHE A 490 27.20 -13.90 -18.52
C PHE A 490 26.64 -14.17 -19.91
N TRP A 491 27.44 -13.86 -20.93
CA TRP A 491 27.19 -14.24 -22.33
C TRP A 491 28.04 -15.44 -22.69
N LEU A 492 27.39 -16.55 -23.04
CA LEU A 492 28.04 -17.84 -23.24
C LEU A 492 28.08 -18.22 -24.71
N ASN A 493 29.15 -18.90 -25.12
CA ASN A 493 29.34 -19.41 -26.47
C ASN A 493 28.64 -20.76 -26.72
N LYS A 494 27.88 -21.26 -25.75
CA LYS A 494 27.05 -22.46 -25.83
C LYS A 494 25.61 -22.14 -25.43
N PRO A 495 24.61 -22.85 -25.97
CA PRO A 495 23.23 -22.71 -25.53
C PRO A 495 23.06 -23.25 -24.10
N THR A 496 22.08 -22.73 -23.36
CA THR A 496 21.77 -23.19 -21.99
C THR A 496 21.48 -24.69 -21.92
N SER A 497 20.99 -25.28 -23.02
CA SER A 497 20.73 -26.72 -23.12
C SER A 497 21.98 -27.59 -22.97
N GLU A 498 23.17 -27.03 -23.20
CA GLU A 498 24.46 -27.74 -23.12
C GLU A 498 25.20 -27.54 -21.79
N THR A 499 24.61 -26.84 -20.81
CA THR A 499 25.23 -26.66 -19.48
C THR A 499 25.02 -27.85 -18.54
N GLY A 500 24.22 -28.84 -18.95
CA GLY A 500 23.76 -29.96 -18.12
C GLY A 500 22.54 -29.62 -17.25
N TRP A 501 22.12 -28.36 -17.20
CA TRP A 501 20.97 -27.91 -16.43
C TRP A 501 19.67 -28.68 -16.74
N PRO A 502 19.26 -28.90 -18.01
CA PRO A 502 18.02 -29.62 -18.30
C PRO A 502 18.00 -31.07 -17.76
N ALA A 503 19.15 -31.75 -17.79
CA ALA A 503 19.28 -33.11 -17.26
C ALA A 503 19.11 -33.12 -15.73
N LEU A 504 19.69 -32.15 -15.04
CA LEU A 504 19.55 -31.97 -13.59
C LEU A 504 18.10 -31.65 -13.19
N VAL A 505 17.39 -30.77 -13.92
CA VAL A 505 15.99 -30.50 -13.63
C VAL A 505 15.14 -31.76 -13.82
N ARG A 506 15.40 -32.56 -14.87
CA ARG A 506 14.70 -33.84 -15.10
C ARG A 506 14.89 -34.83 -13.94
N SER A 507 16.10 -34.96 -13.38
CA SER A 507 16.38 -35.97 -12.35
C SER A 507 15.60 -35.76 -11.05
N TYR A 508 15.23 -34.52 -10.72
CA TYR A 508 14.52 -34.16 -9.48
C TYR A 508 13.05 -33.76 -9.68
N ASN A 509 12.53 -33.93 -10.91
CA ASN A 509 11.14 -33.61 -11.26
C ASN A 509 10.52 -34.72 -12.13
N GLN A 510 10.85 -35.99 -11.83
CA GLN A 510 10.57 -37.17 -12.67
C GLN A 510 9.08 -37.43 -12.96
N TYR A 511 8.20 -36.90 -12.10
CA TYR A 511 6.75 -37.04 -12.22
C TYR A 511 6.08 -35.85 -12.92
N SER A 512 6.83 -34.78 -13.22
CA SER A 512 6.29 -33.63 -13.93
C SER A 512 6.26 -33.91 -15.44
N LYS A 513 5.17 -33.51 -16.10
CA LYS A 513 4.95 -33.75 -17.54
C LYS A 513 5.71 -32.80 -18.46
N PHE A 514 6.54 -31.92 -17.90
CA PHE A 514 7.27 -30.89 -18.66
C PHE A 514 8.36 -31.49 -19.56
N ASN A 515 8.68 -30.76 -20.63
CA ASN A 515 9.83 -31.05 -21.48
C ASN A 515 11.01 -30.13 -21.13
N PRO A 516 12.09 -30.65 -20.52
CA PRO A 516 13.29 -29.89 -20.19
C PRO A 516 13.95 -29.16 -21.38
N THR A 517 13.75 -29.60 -22.63
CA THR A 517 14.38 -28.93 -23.79
C THR A 517 13.75 -27.59 -24.14
N ASN A 518 12.50 -27.36 -23.71
CA ASN A 518 11.75 -26.14 -24.02
C ASN A 518 11.53 -25.29 -22.75
N MET A 519 12.23 -25.64 -21.68
CA MET A 519 12.09 -25.05 -20.37
C MET A 519 12.68 -23.63 -20.35
N GLN A 520 11.89 -22.66 -19.88
CA GLN A 520 12.38 -21.33 -19.62
C GLN A 520 12.83 -21.24 -18.17
N THR A 521 14.10 -20.92 -17.95
CA THR A 521 14.68 -20.88 -16.60
C THR A 521 14.48 -19.50 -15.97
N VAL A 522 13.76 -19.47 -14.85
CA VAL A 522 13.75 -18.41 -13.85
C VAL A 522 13.73 -19.12 -12.51
N MET A 523 14.80 -18.98 -11.73
CA MET A 523 14.97 -19.71 -10.48
C MET A 523 15.42 -18.79 -9.35
N THR A 524 15.06 -19.18 -8.12
CA THR A 524 15.53 -18.54 -6.89
C THR A 524 15.82 -19.59 -5.80
N GLY A 525 16.28 -19.17 -4.62
CA GLY A 525 16.55 -20.06 -3.49
C GLY A 525 17.94 -20.69 -3.49
N PHE A 526 18.85 -20.22 -4.35
CA PHE A 526 20.16 -20.82 -4.58
C PHE A 526 21.25 -20.27 -3.63
N ALA A 527 22.52 -20.43 -4.02
CA ALA A 527 23.68 -20.06 -3.22
C ALA A 527 24.03 -18.57 -3.34
N GLU A 528 24.41 -17.94 -2.23
CA GLU A 528 24.91 -16.56 -2.22
C GLU A 528 26.29 -16.43 -2.87
N PRO A 529 26.61 -15.30 -3.52
CA PRO A 529 25.87 -14.03 -3.51
C PRO A 529 24.97 -13.82 -4.72
N LEU A 530 24.60 -14.89 -5.44
CA LEU A 530 23.80 -14.84 -6.67
C LEU A 530 22.75 -15.95 -6.63
N ASP A 531 21.74 -15.74 -5.78
CA ASP A 531 20.72 -16.75 -5.43
C ASP A 531 19.60 -16.91 -6.46
N THR A 532 19.49 -15.94 -7.37
CA THR A 532 18.47 -15.87 -8.41
C THR A 532 19.13 -15.92 -9.78
N TRP A 533 18.62 -16.76 -10.68
CA TRP A 533 19.09 -16.88 -12.07
C TRP A 533 17.93 -16.91 -13.06
N ALA A 534 18.02 -16.13 -14.14
CA ALA A 534 17.16 -16.27 -15.31
C ALA A 534 17.96 -16.46 -16.59
N ASP A 535 17.49 -17.37 -17.45
CA ASP A 535 17.93 -17.49 -18.83
C ASP A 535 17.24 -16.41 -19.68
N MET A 536 18.04 -15.51 -20.22
CA MET A 536 17.60 -14.37 -21.04
C MET A 536 18.06 -14.49 -22.50
N SER A 537 18.37 -15.70 -22.97
CA SER A 537 18.87 -15.95 -24.34
C SER A 537 17.91 -15.46 -25.44
N HIS A 538 16.62 -15.33 -25.16
CA HIS A 538 15.64 -14.75 -26.10
C HIS A 538 15.94 -13.27 -26.43
N LEU A 539 16.75 -12.58 -25.63
CA LEU A 539 17.17 -11.20 -25.86
C LEU A 539 18.30 -11.06 -26.89
N LEU A 540 19.05 -12.13 -27.21
CA LEU A 540 20.20 -12.08 -28.14
C LEU A 540 19.83 -11.47 -29.51
N VAL A 541 18.61 -11.73 -29.99
CA VAL A 541 18.11 -11.17 -31.25
C VAL A 541 18.08 -9.64 -31.26
N ARG A 542 18.06 -9.02 -30.07
CA ARG A 542 18.04 -7.57 -29.84
C ARG A 542 19.41 -6.96 -29.61
N GLU A 543 20.48 -7.75 -29.55
CA GLU A 543 21.85 -7.28 -29.38
C GLU A 543 22.61 -7.33 -30.71
N ALA A 544 23.64 -6.52 -30.90
CA ALA A 544 24.38 -6.35 -32.16
C ALA A 544 25.77 -7.03 -32.13
N TRP A 545 25.81 -8.29 -31.69
CA TRP A 545 27.06 -9.07 -31.60
C TRP A 545 27.69 -9.34 -32.97
N PRO A 546 29.03 -9.18 -33.10
CA PRO A 546 29.76 -9.72 -34.24
C PRO A 546 29.90 -11.25 -34.12
N ASP A 547 30.25 -11.90 -35.23
CA ASP A 547 30.53 -13.34 -35.23
C ASP A 547 31.91 -13.67 -34.61
N PRO A 548 32.02 -14.74 -33.79
CA PRO A 548 30.94 -15.58 -33.31
C PRO A 548 30.14 -14.90 -32.19
N ALA A 549 28.82 -14.83 -32.36
CA ALA A 549 27.90 -14.29 -31.37
C ALA A 549 27.66 -15.27 -30.19
N PRO A 550 27.29 -14.76 -29.00
CA PRO A 550 26.87 -15.63 -27.90
C PRO A 550 25.61 -16.42 -28.26
N GLN A 551 25.52 -17.62 -27.70
CA GLN A 551 24.42 -18.56 -27.90
C GLN A 551 23.46 -18.61 -26.70
N SER A 552 23.89 -18.15 -25.51
CA SER A 552 23.00 -17.97 -24.37
C SER A 552 23.41 -16.80 -23.48
N ILE A 553 22.45 -16.34 -22.67
CA ILE A 553 22.62 -15.25 -21.70
C ILE A 553 22.07 -15.70 -20.34
N ALA A 554 22.87 -15.60 -19.30
CA ALA A 554 22.47 -15.88 -17.92
C ALA A 554 22.51 -14.62 -17.07
N TYR A 555 21.37 -14.24 -16.49
CA TYR A 555 21.22 -13.08 -15.61
C TYR A 555 21.09 -13.54 -14.15
N PHE A 556 21.89 -12.96 -13.27
CA PHE A 556 21.90 -13.26 -11.86
C PHE A 556 21.65 -12.01 -11.02
N CYS A 557 20.98 -12.16 -9.88
CA CYS A 557 20.83 -11.09 -8.89
C CYS A 557 20.68 -11.65 -7.48
N SER A 558 20.88 -10.79 -6.48
CA SER A 558 20.65 -11.04 -5.05
C SER A 558 20.62 -9.68 -4.31
N PRO A 559 20.10 -9.58 -3.07
CA PRO A 559 20.51 -8.52 -2.16
C PRO A 559 22.04 -8.44 -2.00
N SER A 560 22.55 -7.25 -1.70
CA SER A 560 23.96 -7.00 -1.38
C SER A 560 24.06 -6.32 -0.02
N ARG A 561 25.22 -6.48 0.65
CA ARG A 561 25.58 -5.62 1.78
C ARG A 561 25.68 -4.16 1.32
N ASN A 562 25.52 -3.24 2.25
CA ASN A 562 25.70 -1.81 1.99
C ASN A 562 27.16 -1.48 1.65
N ALA A 563 27.37 -0.35 0.94
CA ALA A 563 28.69 0.05 0.43
C ALA A 563 29.74 0.33 1.52
N ASP A 564 29.31 0.62 2.75
CA ASP A 564 30.18 0.86 3.90
C ASP A 564 30.75 -0.44 4.50
N VAL A 565 30.22 -1.60 4.12
CA VAL A 565 30.73 -2.91 4.53
C VAL A 565 31.86 -3.35 3.58
N PRO A 566 33.11 -3.49 4.06
CA PRO A 566 34.22 -3.93 3.21
C PRO A 566 33.98 -5.35 2.67
N LEU A 567 33.95 -5.49 1.35
CA LEU A 567 33.82 -6.77 0.65
C LEU A 567 34.75 -6.79 -0.57
N PRO A 568 35.15 -7.97 -1.06
CA PRO A 568 35.77 -8.09 -2.38
C PRO A 568 34.87 -7.48 -3.47
N SER A 569 35.44 -7.11 -4.60
CA SER A 569 34.66 -6.63 -5.74
C SER A 569 33.60 -7.64 -6.16
N MET A 570 32.48 -7.19 -6.75
CA MET A 570 31.45 -8.10 -7.26
C MET A 570 32.02 -9.12 -8.27
N GLN A 571 33.05 -8.72 -9.03
CA GLN A 571 33.76 -9.61 -9.93
C GLN A 571 34.48 -10.75 -9.18
N GLU A 572 35.21 -10.45 -8.12
CA GLU A 572 35.88 -11.48 -7.30
C GLU A 572 34.88 -12.39 -6.59
N GLN A 573 33.80 -11.81 -6.05
CA GLN A 573 32.71 -12.57 -5.42
C GLN A 573 32.03 -13.52 -6.41
N ALA A 574 31.70 -13.03 -7.61
CA ALA A 574 31.07 -13.83 -8.67
C ALA A 574 32.02 -14.91 -9.20
N ALA A 575 33.32 -14.64 -9.30
CA ALA A 575 34.32 -15.63 -9.73
C ALA A 575 34.36 -16.82 -8.76
N LYS A 576 34.50 -16.53 -7.46
CA LYS A 576 34.49 -17.56 -6.42
C LYS A 576 33.18 -18.35 -6.41
N TRP A 577 32.05 -17.65 -6.48
CA TRP A 577 30.74 -18.28 -6.51
C TRP A 577 30.54 -19.18 -7.74
N ALA A 578 31.01 -18.74 -8.91
CA ALA A 578 30.90 -19.53 -10.13
C ALA A 578 31.70 -20.84 -10.00
N ASP A 579 32.92 -20.77 -9.48
CA ASP A 579 33.77 -21.94 -9.26
C ASP A 579 33.21 -22.90 -8.21
N GLU A 580 32.56 -22.41 -7.15
CA GLU A 580 32.08 -23.24 -6.02
C GLU A 580 30.64 -23.74 -6.18
N HIS A 581 29.76 -22.95 -6.80
CA HIS A 581 28.31 -23.14 -6.78
C HIS A 581 27.70 -23.28 -8.18
N LEU A 582 28.02 -22.40 -9.14
CA LEU A 582 27.40 -22.45 -10.47
C LEU A 582 27.61 -23.80 -11.16
N VAL A 583 28.81 -24.38 -11.06
CA VAL A 583 29.15 -25.71 -11.59
C VAL A 583 28.38 -26.88 -10.94
N ARG A 584 27.61 -26.65 -9.88
CA ARG A 584 26.72 -27.65 -9.27
C ARG A 584 25.38 -27.72 -9.96
N ILE A 585 24.93 -26.62 -10.57
CA ILE A 585 23.71 -26.58 -11.37
C ILE A 585 24.01 -26.62 -12.88
N TRP A 586 25.23 -26.25 -13.29
CA TRP A 586 25.75 -26.37 -14.64
C TRP A 586 26.93 -27.36 -14.69
N PRO A 587 26.68 -28.67 -14.52
CA PRO A 587 27.76 -29.65 -14.40
C PRO A 587 28.65 -29.74 -15.64
N GLU A 588 28.11 -29.48 -16.84
CA GLU A 588 28.87 -29.51 -18.11
C GLU A 588 29.62 -28.20 -18.39
N ALA A 589 29.51 -27.21 -17.50
CA ALA A 589 30.26 -25.95 -17.57
C ALA A 589 31.55 -25.97 -16.70
N ARG A 590 32.01 -27.16 -16.32
CA ARG A 590 33.13 -27.38 -15.41
C ARG A 590 34.43 -27.59 -16.20
N ASN A 591 35.51 -26.93 -15.77
CA ASN A 591 36.85 -27.15 -16.31
C ASN A 591 37.54 -28.39 -15.66
N THR A 592 38.77 -28.68 -16.08
CA THR A 592 39.55 -29.83 -15.55
C THR A 592 39.88 -29.72 -14.07
N ASP A 593 39.95 -28.50 -13.53
CA ASP A 593 40.26 -28.23 -12.12
C ASP A 593 39.01 -28.26 -11.22
N GLY A 594 37.84 -28.47 -11.82
CA GLY A 594 36.56 -28.56 -11.13
C GLY A 594 35.81 -27.24 -10.95
N GLY A 595 36.41 -26.12 -11.38
CA GLY A 595 35.81 -24.77 -11.36
C GLY A 595 35.03 -24.45 -12.64
N PHE A 596 34.54 -23.21 -12.75
CA PHE A 596 33.77 -22.77 -13.92
C PHE A 596 34.69 -22.55 -15.13
N ASP A 597 34.34 -23.17 -16.26
CA ASP A 597 35.07 -23.01 -17.51
C ASP A 597 34.82 -21.63 -18.13
N ARG A 598 35.74 -20.70 -17.85
CA ARG A 598 35.71 -19.32 -18.35
C ARG A 598 35.89 -19.23 -19.87
N ASN A 599 36.33 -20.29 -20.55
CA ASN A 599 36.38 -20.33 -22.02
C ASN A 599 34.98 -20.38 -22.65
N LEU A 600 33.95 -20.68 -21.86
CA LEU A 600 32.55 -20.58 -22.28
C LEU A 600 32.09 -19.13 -22.45
N LEU A 601 32.77 -18.16 -21.85
CA LEU A 601 32.37 -16.75 -21.90
C LEU A 601 32.79 -16.09 -23.21
N VAL A 602 31.85 -15.39 -23.85
CA VAL A 602 32.12 -14.53 -25.02
C VAL A 602 32.70 -13.21 -24.55
N SER A 603 33.76 -12.77 -25.22
CA SER A 603 34.43 -11.50 -24.96
C SER A 603 34.79 -10.78 -26.24
N LEU A 604 34.53 -9.48 -26.27
CA LEU A 604 35.02 -8.58 -27.32
C LEU A 604 36.41 -8.00 -26.99
N GLU A 605 36.85 -8.13 -25.73
CA GLU A 605 38.11 -7.56 -25.24
C GLU A 605 38.94 -8.66 -24.56
N GLY A 606 40.02 -9.08 -25.22
CA GLY A 606 40.90 -10.12 -24.70
C GLY A 606 40.31 -11.53 -24.75
N GLN A 607 41.19 -12.53 -24.80
CA GLN A 607 40.81 -13.93 -25.04
C GLN A 607 41.27 -14.90 -23.93
N SER A 608 42.07 -14.43 -22.96
CA SER A 608 42.42 -15.23 -21.79
C SER A 608 41.22 -15.41 -20.87
N GLU A 609 41.21 -16.46 -20.05
CA GLU A 609 40.11 -16.76 -19.11
C GLU A 609 39.78 -15.56 -18.21
N GLY A 610 40.80 -14.90 -17.65
CA GLY A 610 40.63 -13.70 -16.83
C GLY A 610 40.06 -12.52 -17.60
N ALA A 611 40.50 -12.30 -18.84
CA ALA A 611 39.99 -11.22 -19.69
C ALA A 611 38.53 -11.48 -20.09
N ARG A 612 38.18 -12.73 -20.43
CA ARG A 612 36.79 -13.11 -20.74
C ARG A 612 35.86 -12.85 -19.56
N PHE A 613 36.28 -13.24 -18.36
CA PHE A 613 35.51 -12.99 -17.15
C PHE A 613 35.36 -11.49 -16.86
N ALA A 614 36.45 -10.72 -16.96
CA ALA A 614 36.42 -9.27 -16.76
C ALA A 614 35.56 -8.52 -17.80
N ASN A 615 35.37 -9.07 -19.00
CA ASN A 615 34.54 -8.44 -20.03
C ASN A 615 33.02 -8.62 -19.80
N GLN A 616 32.62 -9.48 -18.85
CA GLN A 616 31.21 -9.69 -18.46
C GLN A 616 30.64 -8.48 -17.71
N TYR A 617 29.34 -8.52 -17.36
CA TYR A 617 28.68 -7.42 -16.67
C TYR A 617 28.54 -7.70 -15.18
N PHE A 618 28.97 -6.75 -14.35
CA PHE A 618 28.88 -6.80 -12.89
C PHE A 618 28.39 -5.44 -12.39
N ARG A 619 27.36 -5.43 -11.54
CA ARG A 619 26.76 -4.22 -10.98
C ARG A 619 26.44 -4.41 -9.50
N GLN A 620 26.65 -3.36 -8.71
CA GLN A 620 26.14 -3.24 -7.35
C GLN A 620 25.39 -1.92 -7.20
N ASN A 621 24.19 -2.01 -6.64
CA ASN A 621 23.21 -0.92 -6.51
C ASN A 621 23.22 -0.43 -5.06
N PHE A 622 24.04 0.56 -4.76
CA PHE A 622 24.35 0.94 -3.38
C PHE A 622 23.63 2.19 -2.89
N TYR A 623 23.40 3.17 -3.77
CA TYR A 623 23.15 4.55 -3.37
C TYR A 623 21.79 5.06 -3.84
N GLY A 624 21.03 5.67 -2.93
CA GLY A 624 19.83 6.43 -3.30
C GLY A 624 18.88 5.69 -4.26
N SER A 625 18.71 6.21 -5.48
CA SER A 625 17.65 5.80 -6.40
C SER A 625 17.70 4.34 -6.88
N GLU A 626 18.86 3.68 -6.81
CA GLU A 626 19.06 2.27 -7.18
C GLU A 626 18.74 1.27 -6.07
N ARG A 627 18.56 1.72 -4.82
CA ARG A 627 18.30 0.82 -3.68
C ARG A 627 16.87 0.29 -3.70
N TYR A 628 16.71 -1.01 -3.43
CA TYR A 628 15.41 -1.66 -3.36
C TYR A 628 14.67 -1.28 -2.07
N VAL A 629 13.37 -1.03 -2.14
CA VAL A 629 12.54 -0.61 -0.99
C VAL A 629 11.95 -1.85 -0.31
N LEU A 630 12.21 -2.01 0.98
CA LEU A 630 11.77 -3.17 1.76
C LEU A 630 10.37 -3.00 2.35
N SER A 631 9.74 -4.13 2.65
CA SER A 631 8.46 -4.23 3.37
C SER A 631 8.67 -4.77 4.78
N VAL A 632 9.62 -4.17 5.52
CA VAL A 632 9.97 -4.65 6.86
C VAL A 632 8.76 -4.61 7.81
N PRO A 633 8.66 -5.52 8.79
CA PRO A 633 7.52 -5.61 9.70
C PRO A 633 7.22 -4.27 10.38
N GLY A 634 5.95 -3.87 10.36
CA GLY A 634 5.47 -2.61 10.95
C GLY A 634 5.83 -1.34 10.15
N SER A 635 6.50 -1.45 9.00
CA SER A 635 6.78 -0.27 8.17
C SER A 635 5.52 0.34 7.55
N LEU A 636 4.44 -0.44 7.41
CA LEU A 636 3.16 -0.01 6.83
C LEU A 636 2.58 1.23 7.54
N ASP A 637 2.61 1.26 8.86
CA ASP A 637 2.06 2.37 9.68
C ASP A 637 2.79 3.71 9.45
N TYR A 638 3.99 3.66 8.87
CA TYR A 638 4.82 4.83 8.62
C TYR A 638 4.85 5.25 7.15
N ARG A 639 4.26 4.47 6.25
CA ARG A 639 4.14 4.84 4.84
C ARG A 639 3.06 5.90 4.68
N LEU A 640 3.40 7.02 4.05
CA LEU A 640 2.44 8.05 3.69
C LEU A 640 1.69 7.65 2.41
N ALA A 641 0.38 7.87 2.35
CA ALA A 641 -0.37 7.76 1.10
C ALA A 641 -0.04 8.94 0.15
N PRO A 642 -0.27 8.80 -1.17
CA PRO A 642 0.09 9.80 -2.17
C PRO A 642 -0.39 11.24 -1.89
N ASP A 643 -1.57 11.39 -1.28
CA ASP A 643 -2.21 12.66 -0.92
C ASP A 643 -1.95 13.11 0.54
N GLU A 644 -1.19 12.33 1.31
CA GLU A 644 -0.91 12.57 2.73
C GLU A 644 0.48 13.16 3.01
N SER A 645 1.06 13.89 2.06
CA SER A 645 2.36 14.54 2.26
C SER A 645 2.34 15.54 3.43
N GLY A 646 1.17 16.12 3.75
CA GLY A 646 1.04 17.18 4.75
C GLY A 646 1.44 18.57 4.26
N PHE A 647 1.78 18.74 2.97
CA PHE A 647 2.08 20.02 2.36
C PHE A 647 1.15 20.29 1.17
N VAL A 648 0.60 21.51 1.09
CA VAL A 648 -0.55 21.88 0.25
C VAL A 648 -0.34 21.60 -1.24
N ASN A 649 0.88 21.79 -1.75
CA ASN A 649 1.22 21.66 -3.16
C ASN A 649 2.21 20.51 -3.43
N LEU A 650 2.30 19.54 -2.53
CA LEU A 650 3.18 18.38 -2.69
C LEU A 650 2.34 17.10 -2.68
N VAL A 651 2.43 16.36 -3.77
CA VAL A 651 1.91 14.98 -3.89
C VAL A 651 3.11 14.05 -3.97
N ILE A 652 3.03 12.88 -3.36
CA ILE A 652 4.13 11.91 -3.34
C ILE A 652 3.74 10.65 -4.11
N THR A 653 4.74 9.98 -4.69
CA THR A 653 4.50 8.74 -5.42
C THR A 653 5.72 7.82 -5.39
N GLY A 654 5.51 6.51 -5.43
CA GLY A 654 6.59 5.52 -5.37
C GLY A 654 6.14 4.19 -4.75
N ASP A 655 6.92 3.14 -4.91
CA ASP A 655 6.69 1.84 -4.24
C ASP A 655 6.96 1.89 -2.72
N TRP A 656 7.39 3.04 -2.21
CA TRP A 656 7.56 3.35 -0.80
C TRP A 656 6.33 4.00 -0.15
N THR A 657 5.34 4.44 -0.93
CA THR A 657 4.09 5.00 -0.38
C THR A 657 3.15 3.90 0.10
N LEU A 658 2.12 4.27 0.87
CA LEU A 658 1.04 3.37 1.26
C LEU A 658 0.18 3.03 0.04
N CYS A 659 -0.08 1.74 -0.18
CA CYS A 659 -1.00 1.23 -1.20
C CYS A 659 -1.45 -0.21 -0.87
N GLY A 660 -2.36 -0.79 -1.64
CA GLY A 660 -2.82 -2.17 -1.44
C GLY A 660 -1.81 -3.25 -1.85
N ILE A 661 -0.51 -2.94 -1.95
CA ILE A 661 0.57 -3.94 -2.09
C ILE A 661 1.67 -3.72 -1.05
N ASN A 662 2.09 -2.48 -0.80
CA ASN A 662 3.14 -2.12 0.16
C ASN A 662 4.48 -2.84 -0.04
N ALA A 663 4.82 -3.19 -1.29
CA ALA A 663 6.05 -3.87 -1.65
C ALA A 663 6.81 -3.16 -2.78
N GLY A 664 8.13 -3.35 -2.82
CA GLY A 664 9.00 -2.81 -3.85
C GLY A 664 8.76 -3.44 -5.23
N CYS A 665 7.70 -3.05 -5.93
CA CYS A 665 7.39 -3.63 -7.24
C CYS A 665 6.71 -2.63 -8.19
N VAL A 666 6.70 -2.98 -9.47
CA VAL A 666 6.13 -2.16 -10.56
C VAL A 666 4.66 -1.85 -10.33
N GLU A 667 3.88 -2.84 -9.88
CA GLU A 667 2.45 -2.66 -9.64
C GLU A 667 2.18 -1.67 -8.49
N ALA A 668 2.90 -1.80 -7.36
CA ALA A 668 2.75 -0.89 -6.23
C ALA A 668 3.11 0.56 -6.61
N ALA A 669 4.21 0.73 -7.35
CA ALA A 669 4.60 2.03 -7.89
C ALA A 669 3.57 2.60 -8.88
N THR A 670 2.94 1.76 -9.70
CA THR A 670 1.90 2.19 -10.65
C THR A 670 0.61 2.58 -9.93
N ILE A 671 0.17 1.81 -8.94
CA ILE A 671 -0.96 2.14 -8.06
C ILE A 671 -0.73 3.51 -7.41
N SER A 672 0.47 3.72 -6.85
CA SER A 672 0.87 4.99 -6.25
C SER A 672 0.87 6.15 -7.26
N GLY A 673 1.33 5.92 -8.49
CA GLY A 673 1.32 6.92 -9.57
C GLY A 673 -0.08 7.33 -10.00
N LEU A 674 -0.98 6.35 -10.13
CA LEU A 674 -2.39 6.60 -10.42
C LEU A 674 -3.09 7.38 -9.30
N ALA A 675 -2.85 7.01 -8.05
CA ALA A 675 -3.39 7.70 -6.89
C ALA A 675 -2.85 9.14 -6.80
N ALA A 676 -1.57 9.37 -7.10
CA ALA A 676 -1.00 10.71 -7.19
C ALA A 676 -1.67 11.56 -8.29
N ALA A 677 -1.89 11.00 -9.49
CA ALA A 677 -2.64 11.67 -10.55
C ALA A 677 -4.10 11.95 -10.16
N ARG A 678 -4.72 11.06 -9.36
CA ARG A 678 -6.10 11.23 -8.88
C ARG A 678 -6.28 12.52 -8.09
N VAL A 679 -5.28 12.95 -7.31
CA VAL A 679 -5.31 14.23 -6.55
C VAL A 679 -5.57 15.43 -7.46
N PHE A 680 -5.00 15.44 -8.66
CA PHE A 680 -5.14 16.54 -9.61
C PHE A 680 -6.37 16.41 -10.51
N THR A 681 -6.69 15.18 -10.90
CA THR A 681 -7.76 14.89 -11.87
C THR A 681 -9.14 14.83 -11.23
N GLY A 682 -9.20 14.49 -9.94
CA GLY A 682 -10.46 14.15 -9.25
C GLY A 682 -11.11 12.87 -9.76
N SER A 683 -10.34 12.01 -10.45
CA SER A 683 -10.86 10.78 -11.05
C SER A 683 -11.49 9.86 -10.00
N THR A 684 -12.68 9.33 -10.30
CA THR A 684 -13.36 8.32 -9.49
C THR A 684 -13.11 6.90 -10.01
N GLU A 685 -12.30 6.75 -11.05
CA GLU A 685 -11.98 5.42 -11.60
C GLU A 685 -11.26 4.57 -10.54
N PRO A 686 -11.67 3.29 -10.39
CA PRO A 686 -11.07 2.40 -9.41
C PRO A 686 -9.62 2.07 -9.79
N ILE A 687 -8.72 2.14 -8.81
CA ILE A 687 -7.37 1.58 -8.95
C ILE A 687 -7.42 0.17 -8.41
N TYR A 688 -7.11 -0.81 -9.25
CA TYR A 688 -7.29 -2.21 -8.88
C TYR A 688 -6.30 -2.62 -7.79
N GLY A 689 -6.80 -3.17 -6.68
CA GLY A 689 -5.93 -3.54 -5.55
C GLY A 689 -5.30 -2.36 -4.83
N GLU A 690 -5.96 -1.20 -4.86
CA GLU A 690 -5.64 -0.05 -4.00
C GLU A 690 -5.83 -0.37 -2.51
N LEU A 691 -6.79 -1.24 -2.18
CA LEU A 691 -7.14 -1.67 -0.83
C LEU A 691 -7.41 -3.19 -0.79
N ASP A 692 -7.17 -3.83 0.37
CA ASP A 692 -7.39 -5.27 0.60
C ASP A 692 -8.86 -5.63 0.70
N LEU A 693 -9.57 -4.84 1.51
CA LEU A 693 -11.00 -4.90 1.62
C LEU A 693 -11.49 -3.86 0.64
N VAL A 694 -12.28 -4.27 -0.36
CA VAL A 694 -13.10 -3.33 -1.12
C VAL A 694 -13.75 -2.42 -0.07
N PRO A 695 -13.54 -1.09 -0.11
CA PRO A 695 -14.31 -0.17 0.71
C PRO A 695 -15.74 -0.09 0.17
N SER A 696 -16.39 -1.24 -0.06
CA SER A 696 -17.75 -1.36 0.41
C SER A 696 -17.55 -1.51 1.90
N GLU A 697 -17.66 -0.38 2.59
CA GLU A 697 -18.34 -0.27 3.86
C GLU A 697 -18.62 -1.67 4.46
N LEU A 698 -18.15 -1.95 5.68
CA LEU A 698 -19.08 -2.59 6.60
C LEU A 698 -20.40 -1.87 6.33
N SER A 699 -21.36 -2.53 5.67
CA SER A 699 -22.51 -1.80 5.11
C SER A 699 -23.01 -0.89 6.22
N THR A 700 -23.42 0.36 5.98
CA THR A 700 -23.89 1.21 7.10
C THR A 700 -24.77 0.40 8.09
N PRO A 701 -25.66 -0.52 7.66
CA PRO A 701 -26.32 -1.48 8.56
C PRO A 701 -25.42 -2.35 9.48
N ALA A 702 -24.29 -2.89 8.99
CA ALA A 702 -23.30 -3.65 9.75
C ALA A 702 -22.42 -2.79 10.67
N LEU A 703 -22.12 -1.54 10.31
CA LEU A 703 -21.47 -0.57 11.21
C LEU A 703 -22.42 -0.10 12.32
N LEU A 704 -23.70 -0.01 11.99
CA LEU A 704 -24.78 0.32 12.91
C LEU A 704 -25.21 -0.88 13.77
N SER A 705 -24.93 -2.12 13.35
CA SER A 705 -25.23 -3.32 14.13
C SER A 705 -24.26 -3.46 15.30
N SER A 706 -24.60 -2.79 16.41
CA SER A 706 -24.00 -3.05 17.71
C SER A 706 -24.24 -4.52 18.10
N THR A 707 -23.18 -5.23 18.51
CA THR A 707 -23.26 -6.63 19.02
C THR A 707 -23.88 -6.71 20.42
N GLY A 708 -24.31 -5.59 20.99
CA GLY A 708 -25.06 -5.50 22.24
C GLY A 708 -26.22 -4.52 22.13
N ALA A 709 -27.30 -4.76 22.88
CA ALA A 709 -28.38 -3.80 23.02
C ALA A 709 -27.83 -2.48 23.63
N PRO A 710 -28.38 -1.30 23.28
CA PRO A 710 -28.06 -0.06 23.97
C PRO A 710 -28.43 -0.22 25.45
N TYR A 711 -27.42 -0.44 26.29
CA TYR A 711 -27.56 -0.39 27.75
C TYR A 711 -27.48 1.07 28.15
N ALA A 712 -28.58 1.81 27.98
CA ALA A 712 -28.68 3.13 28.57
C ALA A 712 -28.53 2.97 30.09
N ASP A 713 -27.63 3.73 30.73
CA ASP A 713 -27.51 3.83 32.21
C ASP A 713 -28.74 4.50 32.86
N TRP A 714 -29.83 4.66 32.10
CA TRP A 714 -31.08 5.28 32.46
C TRP A 714 -32.20 4.26 32.20
N PRO A 715 -33.09 3.95 33.16
CA PRO A 715 -34.21 3.07 32.87
C PRO A 715 -35.06 3.71 31.77
N LEU A 716 -35.11 3.06 30.60
CA LEU A 716 -35.92 3.52 29.46
C LEU A 716 -37.40 3.38 29.84
N THR A 717 -38.17 4.46 29.67
CA THR A 717 -39.63 4.36 29.69
C THR A 717 -40.11 3.56 28.49
N SER A 718 -41.34 3.03 28.50
CA SER A 718 -41.86 2.18 27.41
C SER A 718 -41.91 2.87 26.04
N ALA A 719 -41.79 4.20 25.98
CA ALA A 719 -41.73 4.98 24.76
C ALA A 719 -40.49 5.90 24.76
N PHE A 720 -39.63 5.79 23.75
CA PHE A 720 -38.44 6.64 23.55
C PHE A 720 -38.17 6.82 22.05
N LEU A 721 -37.32 7.76 21.65
CA LEU A 721 -36.84 7.84 20.27
C LEU A 721 -35.59 6.99 20.09
N ARG A 722 -35.48 6.34 18.94
CA ARG A 722 -34.27 5.63 18.52
C ARG A 722 -33.92 6.00 17.09
N GLY A 723 -32.64 5.91 16.78
CA GLY A 723 -32.12 6.09 15.44
C GLY A 723 -30.72 5.50 15.34
N SER A 724 -30.14 5.66 14.17
CA SER A 724 -28.80 5.22 13.86
C SER A 724 -28.09 6.34 13.11
N MET A 725 -26.83 6.57 13.39
CA MET A 725 -26.10 7.67 12.77
C MET A 725 -24.70 7.29 12.32
N GLU A 726 -24.28 7.96 11.26
CA GLU A 726 -22.89 8.10 10.87
C GLU A 726 -22.52 9.58 10.98
N GLY A 727 -21.45 9.92 11.68
CA GLY A 727 -21.03 11.31 11.76
C GLY A 727 -19.66 11.55 12.36
N VAL A 728 -19.17 12.76 12.20
CA VAL A 728 -17.88 13.21 12.73
C VAL A 728 -18.12 14.06 13.97
N PHE A 729 -17.60 13.59 15.10
CA PHE A 729 -17.47 14.40 16.31
C PHE A 729 -16.17 15.18 16.25
N SER A 730 -16.24 16.46 16.60
CA SER A 730 -15.08 17.35 16.72
C SER A 730 -15.22 18.20 17.97
N PHE A 731 -14.20 18.16 18.83
CA PHE A 731 -14.20 18.85 20.12
C PHE A 731 -13.21 20.00 20.10
N HIS A 732 -13.64 21.15 20.62
CA HIS A 732 -12.86 22.39 20.61
C HIS A 732 -13.00 23.13 21.94
N ALA A 733 -11.96 23.90 22.29
CA ALA A 733 -11.97 24.80 23.44
C ALA A 733 -12.15 26.24 22.94
N PHE A 734 -13.15 26.94 23.48
CA PHE A 734 -13.43 28.35 23.16
C PHE A 734 -13.26 29.23 24.38
N ALA A 735 -13.01 30.53 24.20
CA ALA A 735 -12.94 31.47 25.32
C ALA A 735 -14.29 31.54 26.07
N VAL A 736 -14.25 31.52 27.40
CA VAL A 736 -15.46 31.54 28.26
C VAL A 736 -16.41 32.68 27.89
N ASP A 737 -15.89 33.88 27.62
CA ASP A 737 -16.70 35.05 27.28
C ASP A 737 -17.48 34.87 25.97
N GLN A 738 -16.92 34.12 25.01
CA GLN A 738 -17.58 33.80 23.74
C GLN A 738 -18.69 32.77 23.95
N VAL A 739 -18.40 31.70 24.70
CA VAL A 739 -19.39 30.63 24.96
C VAL A 739 -20.54 31.14 25.80
N THR A 740 -20.29 32.04 26.76
CA THR A 740 -21.33 32.65 27.62
C THR A 740 -22.37 33.41 26.80
N GLN A 741 -21.97 34.06 25.69
CA GLN A 741 -22.90 34.78 24.81
C GLN A 741 -23.86 33.87 24.05
N MET A 742 -23.54 32.57 23.95
CA MET A 742 -24.34 31.58 23.25
C MET A 742 -25.40 30.93 24.16
N LEU A 743 -25.31 31.13 25.48
CA LEU A 743 -26.22 30.53 26.45
C LEU A 743 -27.60 31.19 26.42
N ALA A 744 -28.64 30.40 26.62
CA ALA A 744 -29.97 30.91 26.87
C ALA A 744 -30.08 31.54 28.28
N PRO A 745 -30.93 32.56 28.49
CA PRO A 745 -31.11 33.21 29.79
C PRO A 745 -31.44 32.19 30.90
N GLY A 746 -30.73 32.28 32.03
CA GLY A 746 -30.86 31.37 33.16
C GLY A 746 -29.91 30.16 33.14
N LEU A 747 -29.01 30.07 32.15
CA LEU A 747 -27.88 29.13 32.15
C LEU A 747 -26.57 29.83 32.47
N VAL A 748 -25.72 29.10 33.20
CA VAL A 748 -24.34 29.49 33.48
C VAL A 748 -23.41 28.33 33.10
N LEU A 749 -22.15 28.64 32.80
CA LEU A 749 -21.15 27.61 32.57
C LEU A 749 -20.78 26.94 33.89
N SER A 750 -20.75 25.61 33.91
CA SER A 750 -20.30 24.81 35.05
C SER A 750 -18.78 24.88 35.19
N LYS A 751 -18.28 24.63 36.40
CA LYS A 751 -16.84 24.45 36.62
C LYS A 751 -16.40 23.13 36.01
N GLN A 752 -15.31 23.16 35.24
CA GLN A 752 -14.77 21.98 34.57
C GLN A 752 -13.23 22.03 34.52
N SER A 753 -12.60 20.85 34.37
CA SER A 753 -11.15 20.66 34.29
C SER A 753 -10.69 20.02 32.96
N LEU A 754 -11.60 19.95 31.98
CA LEU A 754 -11.39 19.36 30.65
C LEU A 754 -10.60 20.25 29.70
N THR A 755 -10.74 21.57 29.79
CA THR A 755 -10.05 22.52 28.89
C THR A 755 -9.14 23.49 29.66
N PRO A 756 -8.17 24.15 28.99
CA PRO A 756 -7.26 25.10 29.63
C PRO A 756 -7.99 26.25 30.36
N PRO A 757 -7.31 26.93 31.31
CA PRO A 757 -7.89 28.06 32.02
C PRO A 757 -8.50 29.13 31.10
N LYS A 758 -9.66 29.67 31.47
CA LYS A 758 -10.45 30.66 30.71
C LYS A 758 -11.04 30.15 29.38
N THR A 759 -11.02 28.84 29.15
CA THR A 759 -11.69 28.22 28.00
C THR A 759 -12.78 27.24 28.45
N HIS A 760 -13.68 26.87 27.53
CA HIS A 760 -14.80 25.98 27.79
C HIS A 760 -15.01 24.99 26.61
N PRO A 761 -15.40 23.73 26.86
CA PRO A 761 -15.61 22.73 25.82
C PRO A 761 -16.85 23.00 24.97
N VAL A 762 -16.68 22.91 23.65
CA VAL A 762 -17.77 22.93 22.66
C VAL A 762 -17.60 21.74 21.72
N THR A 763 -18.67 20.97 21.55
CA THR A 763 -18.72 19.81 20.66
C THR A 763 -19.48 20.16 19.39
N PHE A 764 -18.91 19.78 18.24
CA PHE A 764 -19.58 19.78 16.95
C PHE A 764 -19.81 18.34 16.50
N LEU A 765 -21.00 18.08 15.96
CA LEU A 765 -21.33 16.81 15.32
C LEU A 765 -21.88 17.09 13.92
N PHE A 766 -21.25 16.54 12.91
CA PHE A 766 -21.73 16.57 11.52
C PHE A 766 -22.13 15.15 11.14
N ASN A 767 -23.42 14.89 10.93
CA ASN A 767 -23.89 13.52 10.79
C ASN A 767 -24.99 13.34 9.74
N GLN A 768 -25.16 12.09 9.37
CA GLN A 768 -26.34 11.58 8.68
C GLN A 768 -27.14 10.74 9.66
N GLN A 769 -28.39 11.12 9.86
CA GLN A 769 -29.35 10.40 10.67
C GLN A 769 -30.13 9.42 9.81
N THR A 770 -30.32 8.21 10.31
CA THR A 770 -31.06 7.14 9.64
C THR A 770 -31.99 6.45 10.63
N ASN A 771 -33.09 5.89 10.12
CA ASN A 771 -34.01 5.05 10.90
C ASN A 771 -34.60 5.71 12.17
N VAL A 772 -34.68 7.04 12.19
CA VAL A 772 -35.16 7.80 13.34
C VAL A 772 -36.66 7.57 13.51
N ARG A 773 -37.10 7.14 14.70
CA ARG A 773 -38.52 6.89 15.01
C ARG A 773 -38.76 6.72 16.51
N ALA A 774 -40.03 6.76 16.91
CA ALA A 774 -40.43 6.31 18.24
C ALA A 774 -40.30 4.77 18.36
N SER A 775 -39.91 4.30 19.53
CA SER A 775 -39.59 2.89 19.82
C SER A 775 -40.75 1.93 19.53
N PHE A 776 -42.00 2.41 19.64
CA PHE A 776 -43.21 1.64 19.38
C PHE A 776 -43.68 1.68 17.91
N LEU A 777 -43.00 2.42 17.03
CA LEU A 777 -43.35 2.50 15.61
C LEU A 777 -42.50 1.54 14.76
N PRO A 778 -43.11 0.87 13.76
CA PRO A 778 -42.35 0.08 12.80
C PRO A 778 -41.46 0.97 11.91
N GLN A 779 -40.35 0.43 11.43
CA GLN A 779 -39.33 1.16 10.67
C GLN A 779 -39.86 1.90 9.44
N ILE A 780 -40.84 1.34 8.75
CA ILE A 780 -41.47 1.95 7.56
C ILE A 780 -42.18 3.30 7.86
N MET A 781 -42.48 3.57 9.14
CA MET A 781 -43.10 4.82 9.62
C MET A 781 -42.06 5.81 10.19
N GLY A 782 -40.76 5.51 10.10
CA GLY A 782 -39.69 6.39 10.55
C GLY A 782 -39.40 7.56 9.59
N PHE A 783 -38.61 8.52 10.04
CA PHE A 783 -38.12 9.60 9.19
C PHE A 783 -37.20 9.02 8.09
N LYS A 784 -37.31 9.57 6.87
CA LYS A 784 -36.30 9.35 5.81
C LYS A 784 -34.94 9.84 6.30
N SER A 785 -33.85 9.28 5.79
CA SER A 785 -32.50 9.73 6.16
C SER A 785 -32.29 11.21 5.84
N TYR A 786 -31.58 11.91 6.71
CA TYR A 786 -31.32 13.35 6.62
C TYR A 786 -29.97 13.72 7.21
N LEU A 787 -29.40 14.84 6.79
CA LEU A 787 -28.16 15.38 7.35
C LEU A 787 -28.49 16.35 8.49
N GLU A 788 -27.77 16.22 9.60
CA GLU A 788 -27.92 17.08 10.77
C GLU A 788 -26.55 17.53 11.28
N ASN A 789 -26.44 18.81 11.61
CA ASN A 789 -25.24 19.38 12.21
C ASN A 789 -25.60 19.98 13.55
N ILE A 790 -24.89 19.58 14.61
CA ILE A 790 -25.21 19.93 15.99
C ILE A 790 -24.03 20.66 16.60
N VAL A 791 -24.35 21.75 17.32
CA VAL A 791 -23.43 22.40 18.25
C VAL A 791 -23.93 22.14 19.65
N ALA A 792 -23.05 21.64 20.51
CA ALA A 792 -23.34 21.42 21.92
C ALA A 792 -22.31 22.17 22.77
N ILE A 793 -22.82 22.99 23.69
CA ILE A 793 -22.05 23.56 24.78
C ILE A 793 -22.14 22.58 25.94
N ASN A 794 -21.05 21.89 26.22
CA ASN A 794 -20.98 20.90 27.30
C ASN A 794 -20.80 21.62 28.64
N CYS A 795 -21.02 20.94 29.76
CA CYS A 795 -20.75 21.47 31.11
C CYS A 795 -21.50 22.79 31.42
N VAL A 796 -22.82 22.78 31.38
CA VAL A 796 -23.68 23.93 31.77
C VAL A 796 -24.54 23.61 32.99
N GLU A 797 -24.92 24.64 33.75
CA GLU A 797 -25.78 24.56 34.93
C GLU A 797 -26.95 25.55 34.81
N ILE A 798 -28.02 25.28 35.55
CA ILE A 798 -29.10 26.24 35.75
C ILE A 798 -28.65 27.23 36.83
N GLU A 799 -28.75 28.53 36.54
CA GLU A 799 -28.40 29.59 37.49
C GLU A 799 -29.19 29.45 38.81
N GLY A 800 -28.48 29.37 39.94
CA GLY A 800 -29.10 29.13 41.25
C GLY A 800 -29.66 27.73 41.48
N GLY A 801 -29.33 26.76 40.61
CA GLY A 801 -29.72 25.35 40.73
C GLY A 801 -28.90 24.55 41.77
N ASP A 802 -29.02 23.23 41.72
CA ASP A 802 -28.38 22.28 42.66
C ASP A 802 -26.96 21.85 42.26
N GLY A 803 -26.38 22.48 41.24
CA GLY A 803 -25.06 22.15 40.69
C GLY A 803 -25.04 20.96 39.72
N THR A 804 -26.21 20.47 39.28
CA THR A 804 -26.29 19.41 38.27
C THR A 804 -25.77 19.89 36.91
N VAL A 805 -24.88 19.11 36.30
CA VAL A 805 -24.23 19.43 35.02
C VAL A 805 -25.03 18.87 33.84
N PHE A 806 -25.25 19.70 32.82
CA PHE A 806 -25.97 19.41 31.59
C PHE A 806 -25.17 19.79 30.34
N SER A 807 -25.72 19.48 29.17
CA SER A 807 -25.33 20.02 27.86
C SER A 807 -26.44 20.90 27.29
N PHE A 808 -26.08 21.98 26.59
CA PHE A 808 -27.03 22.86 25.91
C PHE A 808 -26.73 22.94 24.41
N LEU A 809 -27.76 22.83 23.57
CA LEU A 809 -27.63 22.81 22.11
C LEU A 809 -28.16 24.13 21.52
N PRO A 810 -27.32 25.16 21.31
CA PRO A 810 -27.75 26.46 20.81
C PRO A 810 -28.27 26.42 19.37
N ALA A 811 -27.81 25.47 18.56
CA ALA A 811 -28.33 25.27 17.20
C ALA A 811 -28.13 23.83 16.71
N LEU A 812 -29.13 23.38 15.94
CA LEU A 812 -29.06 22.18 15.12
C LEU A 812 -29.53 22.53 13.70
N PHE A 813 -28.72 22.27 12.68
CA PHE A 813 -29.06 22.59 11.28
C PHE A 813 -29.38 21.31 10.50
N LEU A 814 -30.58 21.22 9.92
CA LEU A 814 -31.10 20.01 9.27
C LEU A 814 -31.65 20.30 7.87
N ASP A 815 -31.54 19.33 6.96
CA ASP A 815 -32.14 19.35 5.62
C ASP A 815 -33.53 18.68 5.54
N ASN A 816 -34.14 18.34 6.69
CA ASN A 816 -35.44 17.69 6.76
C ASN A 816 -36.48 18.49 7.56
N ALA A 817 -37.50 19.01 6.86
CA ALA A 817 -38.54 19.84 7.46
C ALA A 817 -39.32 19.15 8.58
N LEU A 818 -39.72 17.88 8.40
CA LEU A 818 -40.54 17.17 9.39
C LEU A 818 -39.77 16.94 10.70
N ALA A 819 -38.50 16.53 10.60
CA ALA A 819 -37.62 16.36 11.76
C ALA A 819 -37.32 17.70 12.47
N THR A 820 -37.21 18.79 11.71
CA THR A 820 -37.02 20.15 12.25
C THR A 820 -38.23 20.60 13.07
N TYR A 821 -39.44 20.53 12.49
CA TYR A 821 -40.65 20.99 13.19
C TYR A 821 -41.03 20.09 14.38
N SER A 822 -40.89 18.77 14.25
CA SER A 822 -41.20 17.85 15.36
C SER A 822 -40.24 18.04 16.54
N GLY A 823 -38.93 18.21 16.29
CA GLY A 823 -37.93 18.45 17.33
C GLY A 823 -38.18 19.75 18.09
N ARG A 824 -38.60 20.82 17.40
CA ARG A 824 -38.99 22.08 18.06
C ARG A 824 -40.23 21.90 18.94
N LEU A 825 -41.28 21.27 18.40
CA LEU A 825 -42.57 21.16 19.07
C LEU A 825 -42.52 20.27 20.32
N PHE A 826 -41.90 19.10 20.22
CA PHE A 826 -41.93 18.09 21.30
C PHE A 826 -40.74 18.18 22.26
N TYR A 827 -39.58 18.60 21.77
CA TYR A 827 -38.32 18.58 22.53
C TYR A 827 -37.76 19.99 22.82
N GLY A 828 -38.31 21.07 22.26
CA GLY A 828 -37.79 22.42 22.50
C GLY A 828 -36.37 22.64 21.95
N LEU A 829 -35.92 21.80 21.02
CA LEU A 829 -34.59 21.91 20.41
C LEU A 829 -34.53 23.09 19.45
N ALA A 830 -33.40 23.82 19.44
CA ALA A 830 -33.12 24.93 18.53
C ALA A 830 -32.79 24.45 17.10
N LYS A 831 -33.63 23.57 16.55
CA LYS A 831 -33.49 23.08 15.17
C LYS A 831 -33.73 24.21 14.18
N GLN A 832 -32.99 24.28 13.09
CA GLN A 832 -33.13 25.25 12.01
C GLN A 832 -33.04 24.50 10.68
N LEU A 833 -33.83 24.93 9.70
CA LEU A 833 -33.75 24.35 8.36
C LEU A 833 -32.52 24.93 7.66
N ALA A 834 -31.78 24.08 6.95
CA ALA A 834 -30.56 24.45 6.24
C ALA A 834 -30.32 23.50 5.07
N ASN A 835 -29.57 23.94 4.07
CA ASN A 835 -29.12 23.06 2.99
C ASN A 835 -27.79 22.44 3.41
N ASN A 836 -27.86 21.20 3.87
CA ASN A 836 -26.70 20.39 4.22
C ASN A 836 -26.29 19.54 3.02
N THR A 837 -24.99 19.45 2.76
CA THR A 837 -24.42 18.57 1.73
C THR A 837 -23.22 17.82 2.27
N LEU A 838 -23.10 16.56 1.89
CA LEU A 838 -21.97 15.69 2.17
C LEU A 838 -21.37 15.20 0.85
N ASN A 839 -20.15 15.62 0.55
CA ASN A 839 -19.41 15.21 -0.65
C ASN A 839 -18.03 14.67 -0.25
N GLY A 840 -17.86 13.35 -0.31
CA GLY A 840 -16.65 12.69 0.16
C GLY A 840 -16.43 12.95 1.65
N SER A 841 -15.31 13.59 2.00
CA SER A 841 -14.99 13.95 3.39
C SER A 841 -15.38 15.37 3.80
N VAL A 842 -16.19 16.06 2.99
CA VAL A 842 -16.59 17.46 3.23
C VAL A 842 -18.08 17.58 3.52
N TYR A 843 -18.41 18.11 4.71
CA TYR A 843 -19.72 18.59 5.08
C TYR A 843 -19.81 20.09 4.87
N ARG A 844 -20.88 20.55 4.20
CA ARG A 844 -21.16 21.96 4.02
C ARG A 844 -22.59 22.28 4.43
N THR A 845 -22.74 23.34 5.21
CA THR A 845 -24.04 23.87 5.65
C THR A 845 -24.18 25.29 5.16
N VAL A 846 -25.27 25.56 4.45
CA VAL A 846 -25.70 26.92 4.09
C VAL A 846 -27.12 27.14 4.62
N SER A 847 -27.48 28.39 4.94
CA SER A 847 -28.82 28.75 5.37
C SER A 847 -29.85 28.53 4.24
N GLU A 848 -31.15 28.69 4.54
CA GLU A 848 -32.21 28.70 3.51
C GLU A 848 -32.02 29.80 2.45
N GLU A 849 -31.25 30.84 2.76
CA GLU A 849 -30.89 31.94 1.87
C GLU A 849 -29.53 31.70 1.16
N ASP A 850 -29.02 30.47 1.18
CA ASP A 850 -27.73 30.04 0.61
C ASP A 850 -26.49 30.78 1.17
N LEU A 851 -26.59 31.35 2.37
CA LEU A 851 -25.45 31.94 3.07
C LEU A 851 -24.63 30.85 3.78
N PRO A 852 -23.29 30.83 3.64
CA PRO A 852 -22.47 29.79 4.27
C PRO A 852 -22.49 29.89 5.79
N ILE A 853 -22.75 28.79 6.50
CA ILE A 853 -22.73 28.74 7.98
C ILE A 853 -21.39 28.18 8.45
N TRP A 854 -21.04 26.98 7.95
CA TRP A 854 -19.73 26.36 8.16
C TRP A 854 -19.44 25.30 7.09
N GLN A 855 -18.17 24.90 7.03
CA GLN A 855 -17.69 23.77 6.25
C GLN A 855 -16.73 22.94 7.09
N MET A 856 -16.98 21.64 7.22
CA MET A 856 -16.09 20.71 7.89
C MET A 856 -15.48 19.76 6.86
N ARG A 857 -14.16 19.58 6.91
CA ARG A 857 -13.45 18.52 6.20
C ARG A 857 -12.75 17.62 7.20
N TYR A 858 -12.88 16.31 7.04
CA TYR A 858 -12.14 15.35 7.85
C TYR A 858 -11.12 14.57 7.03
N PHE A 859 -10.11 14.05 7.72
CA PHE A 859 -9.04 13.20 7.16
C PHE A 859 -8.89 11.97 8.05
N ASP A 860 -9.12 10.79 7.48
CA ASP A 860 -8.99 9.53 8.21
C ASP A 860 -7.52 9.33 8.63
N HIS A 861 -7.31 8.98 9.90
CA HIS A 861 -5.97 8.86 10.48
C HIS A 861 -5.64 7.45 10.97
N ALA A 862 -6.66 6.61 11.11
CA ALA A 862 -6.54 5.21 11.47
C ALA A 862 -7.75 4.43 10.92
N PRO A 863 -7.62 3.11 10.72
CA PRO A 863 -8.73 2.26 10.28
C PRO A 863 -9.87 2.24 11.28
N ILE A 864 -11.06 1.84 10.80
CA ILE A 864 -12.25 1.67 11.65
C ILE A 864 -11.98 0.60 12.72
N GLY A 865 -12.23 0.95 13.97
CA GLY A 865 -12.16 0.06 15.13
C GLY A 865 -13.32 0.33 16.10
N ARG A 866 -13.35 -0.37 17.24
CA ARG A 866 -14.30 -0.02 18.31
C ARG A 866 -13.82 1.25 19.01
N LEU A 867 -14.70 2.22 19.25
CA LEU A 867 -14.34 3.50 19.87
C LEU A 867 -13.61 3.31 21.22
N VAL A 868 -14.05 2.33 22.02
CA VAL A 868 -13.41 1.91 23.28
C VAL A 868 -11.94 1.47 23.15
N GLN A 869 -11.53 0.98 21.98
CA GLN A 869 -10.17 0.48 21.72
C GLN A 869 -9.25 1.56 21.12
N LEU A 870 -9.82 2.68 20.67
CA LEU A 870 -9.09 3.70 19.91
C LEU A 870 -8.52 4.83 20.78
N GLY A 871 -9.01 5.00 21.99
CA GLY A 871 -8.54 6.06 22.87
C GLY A 871 -9.26 6.13 24.22
N ASN A 872 -9.10 7.26 24.92
CA ASN A 872 -9.68 7.44 26.24
C ASN A 872 -11.19 7.75 26.15
N ILE A 873 -12.00 6.69 26.08
CA ILE A 873 -13.46 6.81 25.98
C ILE A 873 -14.09 7.54 27.18
N SER A 874 -13.46 7.54 28.35
CA SER A 874 -13.98 8.24 29.53
C SER A 874 -14.12 9.74 29.30
N LEU A 875 -13.21 10.36 28.53
CA LEU A 875 -13.30 11.78 28.16
C LEU A 875 -14.46 12.03 27.18
N VAL A 876 -14.68 11.11 26.24
CA VAL A 876 -15.80 11.19 25.29
C VAL A 876 -17.13 11.08 26.03
N ARG A 877 -17.26 10.10 26.93
CA ARG A 877 -18.44 9.92 27.80
C ARG A 877 -18.71 11.13 28.67
N ALA A 878 -17.67 11.71 29.28
CA ALA A 878 -17.81 12.91 30.11
C ALA A 878 -18.44 14.10 29.35
N LEU A 879 -18.24 14.18 28.04
CA LEU A 879 -18.81 15.24 27.19
C LEU A 879 -20.18 14.86 26.62
N LEU A 880 -20.39 13.60 26.25
CA LEU A 880 -21.58 13.17 25.50
C LEU A 880 -22.71 12.59 26.36
N ASP A 881 -22.42 12.08 27.56
CA ASP A 881 -23.42 11.39 28.40
C ASP A 881 -24.22 12.38 29.28
N ALA A 882 -23.79 13.64 29.36
CA ALA A 882 -24.50 14.67 30.12
C ALA A 882 -25.89 14.95 29.50
N PRO A 883 -26.98 14.97 30.29
CA PRO A 883 -28.31 15.20 29.77
C PRO A 883 -28.43 16.57 29.09
N ILE A 884 -29.23 16.62 28.03
CA ILE A 884 -29.45 17.84 27.25
C ILE A 884 -30.55 18.67 27.89
N LEU A 885 -30.30 19.97 28.03
CA LEU A 885 -31.25 20.95 28.55
C LEU A 885 -31.83 21.82 27.43
N THR A 886 -33.14 22.07 27.49
CA THR A 886 -33.88 22.90 26.52
C THR A 886 -34.87 23.81 27.24
N PRO A 887 -35.12 25.03 26.73
CA PRO A 887 -36.07 25.95 27.35
C PRO A 887 -37.53 25.51 27.13
N ARG A 888 -38.39 25.74 28.12
CA ARG A 888 -39.86 25.65 28.03
C ARG A 888 -40.52 27.02 28.20
N PHE A 889 -41.83 27.07 27.94
CA PHE A 889 -42.66 28.21 28.27
C PHE A 889 -42.51 28.62 29.76
N PHE A 890 -42.55 29.92 30.02
CA PHE A 890 -42.44 30.54 31.36
C PHE A 890 -41.10 30.34 32.09
N GLY A 891 -39.98 30.20 31.37
CA GLY A 891 -38.65 30.21 31.98
C GLY A 891 -38.29 28.93 32.74
N THR A 892 -38.99 27.83 32.48
CA THR A 892 -38.68 26.50 33.03
C THR A 892 -37.79 25.72 32.07
N TRP A 893 -37.03 24.76 32.59
CA TRP A 893 -36.13 23.92 31.79
C TRP A 893 -36.69 22.51 31.58
N GLN A 894 -36.47 21.92 30.42
CA GLN A 894 -36.72 20.52 30.11
C GLN A 894 -35.39 19.80 29.90
N ALA A 895 -35.22 18.65 30.55
CA ALA A 895 -34.05 17.78 30.41
C ALA A 895 -34.41 16.52 29.63
N MET A 896 -33.49 16.04 28.81
CA MET A 896 -33.59 14.78 28.07
C MET A 896 -32.26 14.04 28.10
N ALA A 897 -32.31 12.71 28.19
CA ALA A 897 -31.12 11.87 28.13
C ALA A 897 -30.93 11.38 26.69
N PHE A 898 -29.75 11.68 26.12
CA PHE A 898 -29.35 11.22 24.80
C PHE A 898 -28.20 10.22 24.98
N ASP A 899 -28.40 8.98 24.56
CA ASP A 899 -27.38 7.94 24.61
C ASP A 899 -26.90 7.62 23.19
N PHE A 900 -25.65 7.98 22.88
CA PHE A 900 -24.99 7.68 21.61
C PHE A 900 -24.42 6.26 21.55
N SER A 901 -24.55 5.45 22.61
CA SER A 901 -24.01 4.10 22.71
C SER A 901 -22.51 4.02 22.36
N VAL A 902 -21.75 5.05 22.75
CA VAL A 902 -20.31 5.17 22.44
C VAL A 902 -19.47 3.98 22.92
N GLY A 903 -19.95 3.22 23.91
CA GLY A 903 -19.30 2.01 24.42
C GLY A 903 -19.27 0.85 23.43
N SER A 904 -20.20 0.79 22.48
CA SER A 904 -20.25 -0.23 21.42
C SER A 904 -20.04 0.35 20.02
N ALA A 905 -19.93 1.67 19.88
CA ALA A 905 -19.75 2.34 18.60
C ALA A 905 -18.48 1.89 17.85
N PHE A 906 -18.60 1.82 16.53
CA PHE A 906 -17.44 1.81 15.65
C PHE A 906 -16.99 3.24 15.39
N ALA A 907 -15.68 3.47 15.32
CA ALA A 907 -15.14 4.77 15.00
C ALA A 907 -13.85 4.66 14.20
N ALA A 908 -13.49 5.75 13.52
CA ALA A 908 -12.19 5.98 12.93
C ALA A 908 -11.66 7.31 13.48
N PRO A 909 -10.44 7.36 14.04
CA PRO A 909 -9.81 8.63 14.40
C PRO A 909 -9.63 9.51 13.15
N VAL A 910 -10.05 10.77 13.21
CA VAL A 910 -9.94 11.69 12.07
C VAL A 910 -9.40 13.05 12.51
N ALA A 911 -8.59 13.71 11.69
CA ALA A 911 -8.33 15.14 11.86
C ALA A 911 -9.50 15.92 11.26
N ALA A 912 -10.08 16.88 11.98
CA ALA A 912 -11.22 17.67 11.50
C ALA A 912 -10.81 19.14 11.34
N HIS A 913 -11.01 19.68 10.13
CA HIS A 913 -10.84 21.10 9.80
C HIS A 913 -12.21 21.74 9.65
N LEU A 914 -12.56 22.65 10.53
CA LEU A 914 -13.85 23.34 10.58
C LEU A 914 -13.68 24.82 10.25
N ASP A 915 -14.19 25.24 9.10
CA ASP A 915 -14.31 26.64 8.69
C ASP A 915 -15.65 27.19 9.15
N ILE A 916 -15.65 28.17 10.06
CA ILE A 916 -16.84 28.87 10.57
C ILE A 916 -16.96 30.22 9.87
N TYR A 917 -18.15 30.54 9.37
CA TYR A 917 -18.44 31.84 8.75
C TYR A 917 -19.22 32.75 9.70
N SER A 918 -19.17 34.07 9.49
CA SER A 918 -19.84 35.07 10.34
C SER A 918 -21.37 34.96 10.33
N THR A 919 -21.91 34.28 9.33
CA THR A 919 -23.34 34.02 9.10
C THR A 919 -23.89 32.82 9.89
N ASN A 920 -23.16 32.30 10.87
CA ASN A 920 -23.56 31.11 11.64
C ASN A 920 -24.77 31.28 12.56
N GLY A 921 -25.21 32.52 12.82
CA GLY A 921 -26.46 32.80 13.55
C GLY A 921 -26.44 32.49 15.05
N ILE A 922 -25.33 32.01 15.61
CA ILE A 922 -25.20 31.65 17.04
C ILE A 922 -24.05 32.37 17.75
N GLY A 923 -23.42 33.35 17.10
CA GLY A 923 -22.39 34.20 17.72
C GLY A 923 -20.99 33.57 17.78
N LEU A 924 -20.74 32.46 17.08
CA LEU A 924 -19.39 31.91 16.98
C LEU A 924 -18.49 32.83 16.11
N PRO A 925 -17.23 33.05 16.50
CA PRO A 925 -16.30 33.84 15.69
C PRO A 925 -15.99 33.12 14.37
N ALA A 926 -15.92 33.90 13.28
CA ALA A 926 -15.48 33.37 12.00
C ALA A 926 -14.00 32.99 12.06
N GLY A 927 -13.63 31.87 11.44
CA GLY A 927 -12.26 31.35 11.46
C GLY A 927 -12.18 29.87 11.19
N ARG A 928 -10.95 29.35 11.14
CA ARG A 928 -10.68 27.92 10.99
C ARG A 928 -10.29 27.31 12.33
N LEU A 929 -10.93 26.21 12.68
CA LEU A 929 -10.60 25.39 13.83
C LEU A 929 -10.10 24.03 13.35
N ILE A 930 -9.12 23.50 14.05
CA ILE A 930 -8.55 22.18 13.77
C ILE A 930 -8.68 21.34 15.04
N SER A 931 -9.30 20.17 14.92
CA SER A 931 -9.31 19.16 15.98
C SER A 931 -8.40 18.00 15.55
N PRO A 932 -7.40 17.64 16.37
CA PRO A 932 -6.51 16.52 16.05
C PRO A 932 -7.27 15.18 16.12
N PRO A 933 -6.74 14.09 15.54
CA PRO A 933 -7.36 12.77 15.64
C PRO A 933 -7.51 12.28 17.09
N PHE A 934 -8.60 11.57 17.36
CA PHE A 934 -8.84 10.88 18.63
C PHE A 934 -7.71 9.90 18.98
N ARG A 935 -7.16 10.01 20.19
CA ARG A 935 -6.01 9.21 20.66
C ARG A 935 -6.14 8.86 22.15
N GLY A 936 -5.30 7.94 22.63
CA GLY A 936 -5.31 7.46 24.03
C GLY A 936 -4.76 8.43 25.09
N GLY A 937 -3.98 9.45 24.70
CA GLY A 937 -3.41 10.44 25.63
C GLY A 937 -4.22 11.75 25.70
N GLN A 938 -3.99 12.57 26.74
CA GLN A 938 -4.55 13.94 26.78
C GLN A 938 -3.89 14.81 25.69
N GLY A 939 -4.69 15.38 24.78
CA GLY A 939 -4.19 16.36 23.81
C GLY A 939 -3.73 17.65 24.49
N GLU A 940 -3.03 18.52 23.76
CA GLU A 940 -2.54 19.82 24.28
C GLU A 940 -3.65 20.69 24.90
N ASN A 941 -4.91 20.49 24.49
CA ASN A 941 -6.08 21.21 24.96
C ASN A 941 -6.98 20.40 25.92
N GLY A 942 -6.53 19.23 26.40
CA GLY A 942 -7.28 18.37 27.34
C GLY A 942 -8.51 17.62 26.77
N LEU A 943 -8.88 17.89 25.51
CA LEU A 943 -10.04 17.31 24.83
C LEU A 943 -9.72 16.02 24.06
N PRO A 944 -10.74 15.19 23.72
CA PRO A 944 -10.56 13.91 23.04
C PRO A 944 -9.92 14.00 21.64
N GLY A 945 -10.11 15.10 20.90
CA GLY A 945 -9.86 15.15 19.46
C GLY A 945 -11.03 14.58 18.65
N ALA A 946 -10.94 14.61 17.32
CA ALA A 946 -12.02 14.24 16.41
C ALA A 946 -12.02 12.76 15.99
N PHE A 947 -13.21 12.23 15.77
CA PHE A 947 -13.42 10.89 15.23
C PHE A 947 -14.71 10.82 14.41
N ARG A 948 -14.68 10.03 13.33
CA ARG A 948 -15.88 9.58 12.62
C ARG A 948 -16.44 8.37 13.35
N CYS A 949 -17.75 8.30 13.51
CA CYS A 949 -18.43 7.34 14.35
C CYS A 949 -19.65 6.75 13.63
N TRP A 950 -19.88 5.46 13.83
CA TRP A 950 -21.10 4.75 13.45
C TRP A 950 -21.70 4.12 14.69
N THR A 951 -22.93 4.50 14.99
CA THR A 951 -23.58 4.05 16.23
C THR A 951 -25.10 4.12 16.14
N ASP A 952 -25.75 3.25 16.90
CA ASP A 952 -27.15 3.40 17.28
C ASP A 952 -27.26 4.42 18.42
N TRP A 953 -28.40 5.10 18.50
CA TRP A 953 -28.65 6.03 19.60
C TRP A 953 -30.10 5.96 20.09
N THR A 954 -30.29 6.36 21.33
CA THR A 954 -31.61 6.54 21.94
C THR A 954 -31.75 7.91 22.59
N LEU A 955 -32.97 8.43 22.60
CA LEU A 955 -33.32 9.70 23.22
C LEU A 955 -34.58 9.52 24.06
N SER A 956 -34.52 9.92 25.33
CA SER A 956 -35.62 9.76 26.28
C SER A 956 -36.92 10.43 25.80
N ASN A 957 -38.05 10.00 26.35
CA ASN A 957 -39.35 10.62 26.11
C ASN A 957 -39.34 12.10 26.55
N PRO A 958 -39.95 13.04 25.78
CA PRO A 958 -40.02 14.45 26.18
C PRO A 958 -40.77 14.69 27.51
N PHE A 959 -41.65 13.78 27.92
CA PHE A 959 -42.38 13.88 29.20
C PHE A 959 -41.58 13.36 30.41
N ASP A 960 -40.41 12.77 30.19
CA ASP A 960 -39.59 12.12 31.23
C ASP A 960 -38.62 13.08 31.95
N SER A 961 -38.75 14.38 31.68
CA SER A 961 -37.79 15.38 32.12
C SER A 961 -37.58 15.41 33.63
N SER A 962 -38.63 15.22 34.45
CA SER A 962 -38.49 15.25 35.90
C SER A 962 -37.59 14.11 36.39
N ARG A 963 -37.77 12.90 35.86
CA ARG A 963 -36.97 11.74 36.20
C ARG A 963 -35.53 11.89 35.72
N VAL A 964 -35.32 12.37 34.48
CA VAL A 964 -33.98 12.62 33.95
C VAL A 964 -33.22 13.60 34.84
N LYS A 965 -33.85 14.70 35.28
CA LYS A 965 -33.23 15.64 36.21
C LYS A 965 -32.92 15.00 37.56
N THR A 966 -33.85 14.23 38.14
CA THR A 966 -33.61 13.54 39.42
C THR A 966 -32.45 12.56 39.33
N VAL A 967 -32.35 11.78 38.25
CA VAL A 967 -31.26 10.82 38.07
C VAL A 967 -29.94 11.56 37.80
N ALA A 968 -29.94 12.63 37.01
CA ALA A 968 -28.76 13.46 36.78
C ALA A 968 -28.22 14.10 38.08
N ALA A 969 -29.12 14.61 38.93
CA ALA A 969 -28.75 15.14 40.24
C ALA A 969 -28.24 14.05 41.20
N ALA A 970 -28.80 12.84 41.13
CA ALA A 970 -28.39 11.69 41.95
C ALA A 970 -27.05 11.09 41.52
N GLN A 971 -26.70 11.17 40.23
CA GLN A 971 -25.46 10.64 39.68
C GLN A 971 -24.20 11.40 40.11
N ARG A 972 -24.30 12.41 41.01
CA ARG A 972 -23.23 13.25 41.57
C ARG A 972 -21.96 13.21 40.70
N SER A 973 -21.93 14.14 39.75
CA SER A 973 -20.80 14.49 38.88
C SER A 973 -19.52 13.74 39.22
N PHE A 974 -19.06 12.89 38.28
CA PHE A 974 -17.66 12.50 38.15
C PHE A 974 -16.79 13.63 38.72
N ASP A 975 -16.10 13.38 39.84
CA ASP A 975 -15.44 14.44 40.58
C ASP A 975 -14.37 15.03 39.66
N PHE A 976 -14.67 16.16 39.03
CA PHE A 976 -13.74 16.88 38.14
C PHE A 976 -12.56 17.48 38.95
N ASN A 977 -12.47 17.19 40.26
CA ASN A 977 -11.27 17.37 41.08
C ASN A 977 -10.18 16.33 40.72
N TRP A 978 -9.54 16.50 39.57
CA TRP A 978 -8.12 16.15 39.49
C TRP A 978 -7.34 17.25 40.21
N LYS A 979 -7.23 17.15 41.54
CA LYS A 979 -6.24 17.92 42.29
C LYS A 979 -4.86 17.30 42.04
N GLN A 980 -4.17 17.79 41.01
CA GLN A 980 -2.75 18.22 41.05
C GLN A 980 -2.34 18.83 39.72
#